data_AF-A0A1Y3WY55-F1
#
_entry.id   AF-A0A1Y3WY55-F1
#
_cell.length_a   1.000
_cell.length_b   1.000
_cell.length_c   1.000
_cell.angle_alpha   90.00
_cell.angle_beta   90.00
_cell.angle_gamma   90.00
#
_symmetry.space_group_name_H-M   'P 1'
#
loop_
_entity.id
_entity.type
_entity.pdbx_description
1 polymer ?
#
loop_
_entity_poly.entity_id
_entity_poly.type
_entity_poly.pdbx_seq_one_letter_code
_entity_poly.pdbx_strand_id
1 'polypeptide(L)'
;MKQKLSLFMFWAAILASAGGAHAANQYVTVNGDGDGQSWATAKGSIKSTVESCQAGDTVFVAAGVYNEYVAIVDGVTILGGYDANTGMRDIETFETILDGTDLGKYLLVKYDSPCEHPTLIEGFTLQNAEHSSEGGGAYIRANVTLSKCYIKNCAGSNGGGVFNNGGTVKDCIIELCSATSSGGAIRNDGGIVENCIMRGNQGKYGTIRNENGGIVRNCILHNNAATVSGWPNSGGIYNPSGIVANCIIACNYGSQYAAIHSEGKTINTICWNNQAEEGFSDPIAFIEGNGSSHNAAVSGFDDAKDALTLSAVNTDPMGPNFKSPTLFVGLPASAADIEAMRAADWTFSANSPCIDKGFADSDAPAYDIKGTTRPQGAAYDLGAYEYDPNAKDVAVESVLLTNQTLSIEEEEQQWLSAIVSPSDATNKKVSWLSLSPAIATVEGGLVTGVSVGETKIIVTTEDGNFKDTCDVTVTEKPIVIIHPDVIEADKLSQEDYTIPSYIKMLVAKEAARADSSEVNLQALKNAVQALIPKEMPYCVVANINGNPTTQMAFAWFTNSTTVPGKVQLVAKADATESDFTSPIELTATLQAADKLNYAVSTSGILKAAALPTGTKFNYTSHKVLATDLTPNTVYSYRVGTDGYWSDIRSFRTASANKDEFTFLYMTDSHIMDAEYVENARWAATTAAQHAPDARFLLFTGDFVETGTEQNSEWEWEQWFEVSMKSILEQMALAPTDGNHDDSSNLNYTYHFNTDKSFNETATIKPQFDGITYSFVYGDALFMVYSHQDFWRGDYSYANGTSAYLSNDVANWFRDQVEKHPDTKWRIAAVHKNLFTGSGHQADEDGALFRAIMLPVFDELDIDFVIQGHDHIYEVMGPVNNLTKTVVPGSVTGVESVTPDGNQNPKGQQGGTFDVEEGTLYFVNGTCGRKRYYPYTQEQMEQDFDKHQVANYWDLFTGKYGQPGAPAFSEISVSSSQIKVNTYTADANANATLFDSFTLVKESSGSGLESNKEIKQDLYPTYTSDRVNTNLENIVKVNAFDLTGKAYPLPFENQSIDVSGLTDGIYVVQVFTNECSLTQRIIKSSK
;
A
#
# COMPACT_ATOMS: atom_id res chain seq x y z
N MET A 1 -8.39 -36.79 63.34
CA MET A 1 -8.00 -38.07 62.72
C MET A 1 -7.51 -37.75 61.32
N LYS A 2 -6.24 -38.10 61.04
CA LYS A 2 -5.54 -38.13 59.73
C LYS A 2 -5.27 -36.82 58.94
N GLN A 3 -3.96 -36.58 58.84
CA GLN A 3 -3.18 -35.95 57.76
C GLN A 3 -3.16 -34.41 57.65
N LYS A 4 -2.43 -33.82 58.59
CA LYS A 4 -1.46 -32.72 58.38
C LYS A 4 -0.05 -33.30 58.55
N LEU A 5 0.95 -32.66 57.94
CA LEU A 5 2.41 -32.95 57.88
C LEU A 5 2.90 -33.81 56.69
N SER A 6 3.44 -33.16 55.66
CA SER A 6 4.77 -33.46 55.08
C SER A 6 5.16 -32.36 54.08
N LEU A 7 5.96 -31.41 54.52
CA LEU A 7 6.63 -30.44 53.65
C LEU A 7 7.97 -30.07 54.29
N PHE A 8 8.89 -31.03 54.42
CA PHE A 8 10.30 -30.80 54.75
C PHE A 8 11.09 -32.09 54.48
N MET A 9 12.21 -31.93 53.78
CA MET A 9 13.27 -32.92 53.50
C MET A 9 12.96 -34.02 52.48
N PHE A 10 13.57 -33.89 51.29
CA PHE A 10 14.39 -34.96 50.70
C PHE A 10 15.30 -34.38 49.59
N TRP A 11 16.56 -34.03 49.92
CA TRP A 11 17.81 -34.67 49.42
C TRP A 11 19.06 -33.79 49.56
N ALA A 12 19.98 -34.27 50.41
CA ALA A 12 21.44 -34.16 50.35
C ALA A 12 21.93 -35.54 50.86
N ALA A 13 22.93 -36.28 50.35
CA ALA A 13 23.99 -36.10 49.35
C ALA A 13 24.60 -37.49 49.01
N ILE A 14 25.53 -37.54 48.03
CA ILE A 14 26.68 -38.47 47.75
C ILE A 14 26.78 -38.70 46.21
N LEU A 15 27.60 -37.94 45.44
CA LEU A 15 29.03 -38.15 45.06
C LEU A 15 29.29 -39.52 44.41
N ALA A 16 29.81 -39.71 43.19
CA ALA A 16 30.73 -38.98 42.30
C ALA A 16 30.44 -39.43 40.84
N SER A 17 30.80 -38.78 39.73
CA SER A 17 31.85 -37.83 39.38
C SER A 17 31.48 -37.15 38.04
N ALA A 18 31.24 -35.84 38.04
CA ALA A 18 31.46 -34.91 36.93
C ALA A 18 31.36 -33.51 37.56
N GLY A 19 32.36 -32.65 37.32
CA GLY A 19 32.61 -31.45 38.12
C GLY A 19 31.39 -30.55 38.31
N GLY A 20 31.08 -30.23 39.57
CA GLY A 20 30.06 -29.23 39.88
C GLY A 20 30.55 -27.86 39.43
N ALA A 21 29.88 -27.29 38.43
CA ALA A 21 29.95 -25.86 38.17
C ALA A 21 29.20 -25.16 39.31
N HIS A 22 29.93 -24.46 40.15
CA HIS A 22 29.35 -23.60 41.17
C HIS A 22 28.73 -22.40 40.44
N ALA A 23 27.43 -22.15 40.62
CA ALA A 23 26.82 -20.91 40.15
C ALA A 23 27.63 -19.73 40.69
N ALA A 24 28.14 -18.89 39.79
CA ALA A 24 28.97 -17.77 40.12
C ALA A 24 28.15 -16.48 40.12
N ASN A 25 28.35 -15.68 41.16
CA ASN A 25 27.84 -14.32 41.23
C ASN A 25 28.86 -13.38 40.60
N GLN A 26 28.44 -12.63 39.58
CA GLN A 26 29.23 -11.59 38.95
C GLN A 26 28.64 -10.22 39.26
N TYR A 27 29.49 -9.23 39.51
CA TYR A 27 29.08 -7.87 39.88
C TYR A 27 29.58 -6.86 38.85
N VAL A 28 28.71 -5.97 38.41
CA VAL A 28 28.98 -4.96 37.38
C VAL A 28 28.59 -3.57 37.89
N THR A 29 29.50 -2.61 37.76
CA THR A 29 29.26 -1.19 38.09
C THR A 29 29.86 -0.30 37.01
N VAL A 30 29.31 0.90 36.81
CA VAL A 30 29.84 1.87 35.85
C VAL A 30 31.30 2.18 36.21
N ASN A 31 32.19 2.13 35.21
CA ASN A 31 33.64 2.33 35.35
C ASN A 31 34.39 1.30 36.24
N GLY A 32 33.79 0.14 36.54
CA GLY A 32 34.50 -0.93 37.24
C GLY A 32 35.70 -1.46 36.44
N ASP A 33 36.82 -1.71 37.12
CA ASP A 33 38.06 -2.24 36.53
C ASP A 33 38.53 -3.56 37.18
N GLY A 34 37.68 -4.16 38.02
CA GLY A 34 37.98 -5.36 38.79
C GLY A 34 37.63 -6.68 38.09
N ASP A 35 37.66 -7.77 38.87
CA ASP A 35 37.46 -9.15 38.40
C ASP A 35 36.01 -9.65 38.40
N GLY A 36 35.08 -8.86 38.94
CA GLY A 36 33.66 -9.14 39.01
C GLY A 36 33.22 -10.04 40.16
N GLN A 37 34.10 -10.40 41.11
CA GLN A 37 33.76 -11.35 42.19
C GLN A 37 33.01 -10.72 43.38
N SER A 38 32.98 -9.38 43.48
CA SER A 38 32.27 -8.64 44.52
C SER A 38 31.95 -7.21 44.03
N TRP A 39 31.08 -6.47 44.73
CA TRP A 39 30.88 -5.04 44.44
C TRP A 39 32.17 -4.22 44.50
N ALA A 40 33.10 -4.55 45.40
CA ALA A 40 34.39 -3.86 45.54
C ALA A 40 35.36 -4.15 44.38
N THR A 41 35.14 -5.23 43.64
CA THR A 41 35.94 -5.65 42.49
C THR A 41 35.09 -5.76 41.23
N ALA A 42 33.99 -5.01 41.13
CA ALA A 42 33.03 -5.14 40.05
C ALA A 42 33.65 -4.83 38.67
N LYS A 43 33.16 -5.50 37.62
CA LYS A 43 33.54 -5.23 36.22
C LYS A 43 32.82 -3.98 35.71
N GLY A 44 33.37 -3.37 34.66
CA GLY A 44 32.84 -2.14 34.06
C GLY A 44 31.84 -2.32 32.91
N SER A 45 31.69 -3.54 32.39
CA SER A 45 30.84 -3.84 31.24
C SER A 45 29.95 -5.04 31.54
N ILE A 46 28.64 -4.87 31.28
CA ILE A 46 27.63 -5.92 31.36
C ILE A 46 27.91 -6.95 30.28
N LYS A 47 28.18 -6.50 29.04
CA LYS A 47 28.41 -7.37 27.88
C LYS A 47 29.54 -8.37 28.14
N SER A 48 30.73 -7.87 28.44
CA SER A 48 31.91 -8.74 28.66
C SER A 48 31.76 -9.65 29.88
N THR A 49 30.95 -9.23 30.86
CA THR A 49 30.65 -10.06 32.02
C THR A 49 29.73 -11.21 31.64
N VAL A 50 28.63 -10.92 30.96
CA VAL A 50 27.65 -11.92 30.49
C VAL A 50 28.29 -12.91 29.52
N GLU A 51 29.10 -12.44 28.58
CA GLU A 51 29.84 -13.30 27.63
C GLU A 51 30.84 -14.25 28.31
N SER A 52 31.25 -13.95 29.55
CA SER A 52 32.14 -14.81 30.34
C SER A 52 31.41 -15.80 31.26
N CYS A 53 30.08 -15.70 31.37
CA CYS A 53 29.26 -16.54 32.24
C CYS A 53 28.89 -17.86 31.57
N GLN A 54 28.46 -18.82 32.39
CA GLN A 54 27.88 -20.09 31.98
C GLN A 54 26.48 -20.29 32.59
N ALA A 55 25.73 -21.27 32.07
CA ALA A 55 24.39 -21.57 32.57
C ALA A 55 24.39 -21.78 34.10
N GLY A 56 23.48 -21.08 34.79
CA GLY A 56 23.37 -21.06 36.25
C GLY A 56 24.01 -19.84 36.94
N ASP A 57 24.86 -19.08 36.24
CA ASP A 57 25.47 -17.86 36.78
C ASP A 57 24.45 -16.72 36.91
N THR A 58 24.73 -15.79 37.83
CA THR A 58 23.94 -14.57 38.02
C THR A 58 24.82 -13.32 37.95
N VAL A 59 24.42 -12.37 37.11
CA VAL A 59 25.06 -11.06 36.95
C VAL A 59 24.22 -10.01 37.66
N PHE A 60 24.77 -9.40 38.71
CA PHE A 60 24.19 -8.27 39.43
C PHE A 60 24.75 -6.97 38.88
N VAL A 61 23.88 -6.07 38.45
CA VAL A 61 24.25 -4.82 37.81
C VAL A 61 23.80 -3.64 38.66
N ALA A 62 24.75 -2.78 39.01
CA ALA A 62 24.48 -1.57 39.76
C ALA A 62 23.86 -0.48 38.91
N ALA A 63 23.13 0.41 39.56
CA ALA A 63 22.56 1.61 38.99
C ALA A 63 23.60 2.42 38.21
N GLY A 64 23.16 2.98 37.09
CA GLY A 64 24.01 3.73 36.19
C GLY A 64 23.64 3.51 34.73
N VAL A 65 24.34 4.22 33.85
CA VAL A 65 24.11 4.19 32.40
C VAL A 65 25.24 3.40 31.73
N TYR A 66 24.84 2.40 30.94
CA TYR A 66 25.72 1.52 30.20
C TYR A 66 25.36 1.63 28.71
N ASN A 67 26.26 2.19 27.90
CA ASN A 67 26.10 2.30 26.45
C ASN A 67 26.77 1.12 25.76
N GLU A 68 26.11 -0.03 25.82
CA GLU A 68 26.57 -1.27 25.21
C GLU A 68 25.37 -2.15 24.85
N TYR A 69 25.57 -3.08 23.89
CA TYR A 69 24.61 -4.16 23.65
C TYR A 69 25.06 -5.43 24.36
N VAL A 70 24.10 -6.25 24.80
CA VAL A 70 24.35 -7.49 25.54
C VAL A 70 23.73 -8.66 24.77
N ALA A 71 24.60 -9.58 24.33
CA ALA A 71 24.17 -10.87 23.81
C ALA A 71 23.73 -11.77 24.97
N ILE A 72 22.52 -12.32 24.88
CA ILE A 72 21.94 -13.15 25.92
C ILE A 72 22.58 -14.55 25.88
N VAL A 73 23.17 -14.96 26.99
CA VAL A 73 23.79 -16.28 27.16
C VAL A 73 22.79 -17.23 27.84
N ASP A 74 22.68 -18.45 27.30
CA ASP A 74 21.73 -19.46 27.78
C ASP A 74 21.95 -19.80 29.26
N GLY A 75 20.88 -19.73 30.05
CA GLY A 75 20.86 -20.05 31.48
C GLY A 75 21.49 -18.99 32.40
N VAL A 76 21.88 -17.82 31.89
CA VAL A 76 22.46 -16.74 32.70
C VAL A 76 21.38 -15.77 33.17
N THR A 77 21.31 -15.52 34.48
CA THR A 77 20.38 -14.53 35.03
C THR A 77 21.05 -13.17 35.14
N ILE A 78 20.38 -12.11 34.68
CA ILE A 78 20.90 -10.73 34.70
C ILE A 78 19.92 -9.84 35.47
N LEU A 79 20.38 -9.25 36.57
CA LEU A 79 19.55 -8.46 37.50
C LEU A 79 20.09 -7.04 37.66
N GLY A 80 19.33 -6.06 37.18
CA GLY A 80 19.55 -4.64 37.48
C GLY A 80 18.92 -4.24 38.82
N GLY A 81 19.13 -2.98 39.20
CA GLY A 81 18.48 -2.38 40.36
C GLY A 81 19.32 -2.34 41.64
N TYR A 82 20.65 -2.40 41.56
CA TYR A 82 21.51 -2.47 42.75
C TYR A 82 22.25 -1.17 43.06
N ASP A 83 22.42 -0.84 44.34
CA ASP A 83 23.44 0.12 44.78
C ASP A 83 24.75 -0.62 45.08
N ALA A 84 25.81 -0.32 44.34
CA ALA A 84 27.12 -0.96 44.50
C ALA A 84 27.75 -0.71 45.90
N ASN A 85 27.39 0.38 46.58
CA ASN A 85 27.98 0.71 47.89
C ASN A 85 27.36 -0.10 49.02
N THR A 86 26.06 -0.34 48.95
CA THR A 86 25.29 -1.01 50.03
C THR A 86 24.93 -2.45 49.69
N GLY A 87 24.95 -2.83 48.41
CA GLY A 87 24.44 -4.10 47.89
C GLY A 87 22.91 -4.22 47.96
N MET A 88 22.21 -3.15 48.32
CA MET A 88 20.76 -3.11 48.37
C MET A 88 20.19 -3.18 46.96
N ARG A 89 19.11 -3.93 46.77
CA ARG A 89 18.36 -3.98 45.51
C ARG A 89 17.01 -3.29 45.65
N ASP A 90 16.77 -2.33 44.79
CA ASP A 90 15.50 -1.64 44.61
C ASP A 90 15.48 -1.11 43.17
N ILE A 91 14.66 -1.73 42.32
CA ILE A 91 14.62 -1.41 40.89
C ILE A 91 14.02 -0.03 40.59
N GLU A 92 13.25 0.54 41.53
CA GLU A 92 12.68 1.87 41.39
C GLU A 92 13.68 2.95 41.82
N THR A 93 14.43 2.69 42.89
CA THR A 93 15.41 3.64 43.42
C THR A 93 16.76 3.59 42.69
N PHE A 94 17.21 2.41 42.24
CA PHE A 94 18.56 2.17 41.72
C PHE A 94 18.54 1.83 40.22
N GLU A 95 18.05 2.75 39.39
CA GLU A 95 17.83 2.53 37.95
C GLU A 95 19.11 2.08 37.21
N THR A 96 19.00 0.93 36.53
CA THR A 96 20.06 0.38 35.68
C THR A 96 19.68 0.55 34.21
N ILE A 97 20.39 1.43 33.50
CA ILE A 97 20.02 1.87 32.16
C ILE A 97 20.98 1.27 31.13
N LEU A 98 20.45 0.51 30.17
CA LEU A 98 21.10 0.22 28.90
C LEU A 98 20.66 1.30 27.90
N ASP A 99 21.60 2.09 27.40
CA ASP A 99 21.33 3.19 26.48
C ASP A 99 21.89 2.89 25.09
N GLY A 100 21.03 2.97 24.07
CA GLY A 100 21.32 2.59 22.69
C GLY A 100 21.79 3.72 21.79
N THR A 101 21.93 4.95 22.32
CA THR A 101 22.34 6.13 21.56
C THR A 101 23.60 5.82 20.76
N ASP A 102 23.56 6.10 19.45
CA ASP A 102 24.63 5.89 18.48
C ASP A 102 25.12 4.43 18.29
N LEU A 103 24.42 3.42 18.83
CA LEU A 103 24.84 2.02 18.66
C LEU A 103 24.37 1.40 17.34
N GLY A 104 23.20 1.76 16.85
CA GLY A 104 22.60 1.10 15.67
C GLY A 104 22.35 -0.40 15.90
N LYS A 105 22.02 -0.81 17.13
CA LYS A 105 21.90 -2.21 17.62
C LYS A 105 20.77 -2.34 18.65
N TYR A 106 20.28 -3.58 18.84
CA TYR A 106 19.55 -3.98 20.05
C TYR A 106 20.38 -3.69 21.30
N LEU A 107 19.70 -3.51 22.42
CA LEU A 107 20.35 -3.51 23.73
C LEU A 107 20.45 -4.93 24.31
N LEU A 108 19.42 -5.74 24.10
CA LEU A 108 19.39 -7.15 24.52
C LEU A 108 19.07 -8.05 23.34
N VAL A 109 19.87 -9.08 23.10
CA VAL A 109 19.72 -9.87 21.87
C VAL A 109 20.01 -11.37 22.02
N LYS A 110 19.09 -12.20 21.55
CA LYS A 110 19.25 -13.66 21.40
C LYS A 110 19.01 -14.12 19.95
N TYR A 111 20.01 -13.97 19.08
CA TYR A 111 19.85 -14.24 17.65
C TYR A 111 20.05 -15.69 17.21
N ASP A 112 20.86 -16.45 17.93
CA ASP A 112 21.29 -17.79 17.59
C ASP A 112 20.14 -18.81 17.63
N SER A 113 19.82 -19.33 18.82
CA SER A 113 18.82 -20.38 19.04
C SER A 113 17.99 -20.06 20.28
N PRO A 114 16.81 -20.68 20.46
CA PRO A 114 16.14 -20.66 21.76
C PRO A 114 17.09 -21.07 22.90
N CYS A 115 16.88 -20.51 24.09
CA CYS A 115 17.59 -20.96 25.28
C CYS A 115 17.08 -22.36 25.67
N GLU A 116 17.99 -23.27 26.06
CA GLU A 116 17.59 -24.57 26.61
C GLU A 116 17.28 -24.44 28.11
N HIS A 117 17.86 -23.44 28.77
CA HIS A 117 17.72 -23.17 30.19
C HIS A 117 16.93 -21.87 30.42
N PRO A 118 16.08 -21.82 31.47
CA PRO A 118 15.39 -20.59 31.84
C PRO A 118 16.39 -19.45 32.06
N THR A 119 16.20 -18.36 31.32
CA THR A 119 17.11 -17.21 31.29
C THR A 119 16.30 -15.97 31.68
N LEU A 120 16.65 -15.33 32.80
CA LEU A 120 15.90 -14.19 33.36
C LEU A 120 16.69 -12.90 33.21
N ILE A 121 16.05 -11.87 32.68
CA ILE A 121 16.56 -10.50 32.67
C ILE A 121 15.54 -9.62 33.39
N GLU A 122 15.94 -8.98 34.48
CA GLU A 122 15.02 -8.23 35.33
C GLU A 122 15.57 -6.88 35.82
N GLY A 123 14.73 -5.84 35.81
CA GLY A 123 15.01 -4.56 36.46
C GLY A 123 15.91 -3.62 35.66
N PHE A 124 15.78 -3.63 34.33
CA PHE A 124 16.52 -2.74 33.43
C PHE A 124 15.61 -1.70 32.78
N THR A 125 16.16 -0.50 32.60
CA THR A 125 15.65 0.47 31.63
C THR A 125 16.41 0.28 30.31
N LEU A 126 15.70 0.03 29.21
CA LEU A 126 16.25 -0.02 27.85
C LEU A 126 15.80 1.25 27.14
N GLN A 127 16.73 2.08 26.65
CA GLN A 127 16.36 3.34 26.00
C GLN A 127 17.17 3.70 24.76
N ASN A 128 16.60 4.53 23.90
CA ASN A 128 17.27 5.18 22.77
C ASN A 128 17.93 4.20 21.78
N ALA A 129 17.42 2.98 21.69
CA ALA A 129 17.95 1.98 20.76
C ALA A 129 17.29 2.13 19.39
N GLU A 130 18.07 2.19 18.33
CA GLU A 130 17.59 2.26 16.96
C GLU A 130 18.20 1.11 16.14
N HIS A 131 17.36 0.26 15.54
CA HIS A 131 17.82 -0.85 14.72
C HIS A 131 16.99 -1.03 13.46
N SER A 132 17.63 -0.96 12.30
CA SER A 132 16.92 -0.86 11.02
C SER A 132 16.29 -2.17 10.52
N SER A 133 16.66 -3.34 11.05
CA SER A 133 16.22 -4.63 10.48
C SER A 133 15.27 -5.48 11.35
N GLU A 134 15.21 -5.29 12.67
CA GLU A 134 14.17 -5.94 13.53
C GLU A 134 13.83 -5.03 14.74
N GLY A 135 13.53 -5.57 15.93
CA GLY A 135 13.11 -4.79 17.09
C GLY A 135 14.16 -3.79 17.61
N GLY A 136 13.70 -2.72 18.27
CA GLY A 136 14.59 -1.63 18.70
C GLY A 136 15.30 -1.92 20.02
N GLY A 137 14.55 -2.21 21.09
CA GLY A 137 15.12 -2.43 22.42
C GLY A 137 15.68 -3.83 22.64
N ALA A 138 14.87 -4.86 22.38
CA ALA A 138 15.26 -6.25 22.63
C ALA A 138 14.76 -7.24 21.55
N TYR A 139 15.55 -8.28 21.30
CA TYR A 139 15.14 -9.47 20.57
C TYR A 139 15.32 -10.69 21.47
N ILE A 140 14.22 -11.34 21.84
CA ILE A 140 14.23 -12.49 22.75
C ILE A 140 13.62 -13.73 22.10
N ARG A 141 14.10 -14.90 22.53
CA ARG A 141 13.61 -16.21 22.08
C ARG A 141 13.01 -17.03 23.23
N ALA A 142 12.45 -18.19 22.93
CA ALA A 142 11.90 -19.09 23.95
C ALA A 142 12.87 -19.38 25.10
N ASN A 143 12.29 -19.55 26.30
CA ASN A 143 12.94 -19.64 27.62
C ASN A 143 13.67 -18.39 28.11
N VAL A 144 13.65 -17.28 27.37
CA VAL A 144 14.05 -15.96 27.89
C VAL A 144 12.83 -15.27 28.49
N THR A 145 12.98 -14.77 29.72
CA THR A 145 12.00 -13.92 30.39
C THR A 145 12.57 -12.52 30.60
N LEU A 146 11.94 -11.52 29.99
CA LEU A 146 12.13 -10.11 30.31
C LEU A 146 11.08 -9.71 31.35
N SER A 147 11.52 -9.30 32.54
CA SER A 147 10.66 -9.06 33.70
C SER A 147 10.92 -7.68 34.29
N LYS A 148 9.89 -6.92 34.69
CA LYS A 148 10.07 -5.64 35.41
C LYS A 148 11.07 -4.70 34.73
N CYS A 149 10.99 -4.61 33.41
CA CYS A 149 11.84 -3.74 32.61
C CYS A 149 11.04 -2.55 32.09
N TYR A 150 11.74 -1.44 31.89
CA TYR A 150 11.19 -0.23 31.31
C TYR A 150 11.83 0.03 29.94
N ILE A 151 11.09 -0.15 28.86
CA ILE A 151 11.58 0.04 27.50
C ILE A 151 11.02 1.35 26.98
N LYS A 152 11.87 2.34 26.67
CA LYS A 152 11.42 3.67 26.28
C LYS A 152 12.21 4.26 25.11
N ASN A 153 11.53 4.94 24.20
CA ASN A 153 12.16 5.64 23.08
C ASN A 153 13.07 4.73 22.22
N CYS A 154 12.61 3.51 21.93
CA CYS A 154 13.32 2.58 21.05
C CYS A 154 12.63 2.50 19.68
N ALA A 155 13.40 2.32 18.61
CA ALA A 155 12.93 2.27 17.23
C ALA A 155 13.43 1.02 16.51
N GLY A 156 12.54 0.34 15.78
CA GLY A 156 12.84 -0.88 15.05
C GLY A 156 12.01 -1.05 13.77
N SER A 157 12.24 -2.14 13.03
CA SER A 157 11.35 -2.59 11.95
C SER A 157 10.22 -3.48 12.48
N ASN A 158 10.56 -4.47 13.32
CA ASN A 158 9.66 -5.48 13.85
C ASN A 158 9.74 -5.54 15.38
N GLY A 159 8.81 -4.91 16.09
CA GLY A 159 8.82 -4.81 17.55
C GLY A 159 9.65 -3.62 18.04
N GLY A 160 9.13 -2.39 17.91
CA GLY A 160 9.89 -1.16 18.19
C GLY A 160 10.55 -1.15 19.57
N GLY A 161 9.84 -1.63 20.59
CA GLY A 161 10.43 -1.97 21.88
C GLY A 161 11.04 -3.37 21.89
N VAL A 162 10.23 -4.41 21.65
CA VAL A 162 10.64 -5.82 21.78
C VAL A 162 10.13 -6.67 20.62
N PHE A 163 11.02 -7.44 20.01
CA PHE A 163 10.63 -8.62 19.25
C PHE A 163 10.69 -9.85 20.16
N ASN A 164 9.52 -10.39 20.50
CA ASN A 164 9.37 -11.61 21.28
C ASN A 164 9.10 -12.82 20.37
N ASN A 165 10.10 -13.67 20.17
CA ASN A 165 10.00 -14.90 19.37
C ASN A 165 9.93 -16.14 20.27
N GLY A 166 8.75 -16.39 20.84
CA GLY A 166 8.48 -17.52 21.75
C GLY A 166 8.92 -17.33 23.21
N GLY A 167 9.48 -16.18 23.58
CA GLY A 167 9.86 -15.84 24.96
C GLY A 167 8.71 -15.27 25.79
N THR A 168 9.05 -14.72 26.96
CA THR A 168 8.10 -14.10 27.90
C THR A 168 8.49 -12.66 28.19
N VAL A 169 7.57 -11.71 27.92
CA VAL A 169 7.66 -10.32 28.39
C VAL A 169 6.62 -10.13 29.48
N LYS A 170 7.06 -9.86 30.72
CA LYS A 170 6.14 -9.74 31.85
C LYS A 170 6.43 -8.57 32.76
N ASP A 171 5.38 -8.00 33.35
CA ASP A 171 5.49 -6.92 34.33
C ASP A 171 6.31 -5.72 33.80
N CYS A 172 6.29 -5.49 32.48
CA CYS A 172 7.10 -4.47 31.81
C CYS A 172 6.27 -3.25 31.42
N ILE A 173 6.94 -2.10 31.31
CA ILE A 173 6.37 -0.89 30.71
C ILE A 173 7.11 -0.63 29.40
N ILE A 174 6.38 -0.46 28.30
CA ILE A 174 6.95 -0.11 26.98
C ILE A 174 6.30 1.18 26.50
N GLU A 175 7.10 2.24 26.32
CA GLU A 175 6.56 3.53 25.92
C GLU A 175 7.38 4.29 24.89
N LEU A 176 6.73 5.16 24.14
CA LEU A 176 7.39 6.05 23.17
C LEU A 176 8.26 5.30 22.15
N CYS A 177 7.99 4.01 21.93
CA CYS A 177 8.72 3.19 20.96
C CYS A 177 8.07 3.25 19.59
N SER A 178 8.84 3.05 18.52
CA SER A 178 8.34 3.09 17.14
C SER A 178 8.75 1.89 16.29
N ALA A 179 7.88 1.44 15.39
CA ALA A 179 8.17 0.39 14.43
C ALA A 179 7.75 0.74 12.99
N THR A 180 8.63 0.54 12.01
CA THR A 180 8.31 0.81 10.59
C THR A 180 7.47 -0.28 9.93
N SER A 181 7.55 -1.53 10.41
CA SER A 181 6.91 -2.68 9.75
C SER A 181 5.86 -3.37 10.59
N SER A 182 6.10 -3.65 11.88
CA SER A 182 5.16 -4.42 12.72
C SER A 182 5.36 -4.20 14.21
N GLY A 183 4.29 -3.93 14.96
CA GLY A 183 4.29 -3.93 16.43
C GLY A 183 5.11 -2.79 17.03
N GLY A 184 4.49 -1.61 17.18
CA GLY A 184 5.16 -0.39 17.67
C GLY A 184 5.85 -0.57 19.03
N ALA A 185 5.22 -1.28 19.95
CA ALA A 185 5.83 -1.73 21.18
C ALA A 185 6.41 -3.14 21.04
N ILE A 186 5.56 -4.10 20.66
CA ILE A 186 5.93 -5.52 20.65
C ILE A 186 5.46 -6.21 19.37
N ARG A 187 6.36 -6.97 18.74
CA ARG A 187 5.97 -8.06 17.85
C ARG A 187 6.07 -9.37 18.63
N ASN A 188 4.94 -10.02 18.87
CA ASN A 188 4.83 -11.26 19.63
C ASN A 188 4.54 -12.43 18.68
N ASP A 189 5.55 -13.26 18.48
CA ASP A 189 5.52 -14.44 17.62
C ASP A 189 5.58 -15.70 18.50
N GLY A 190 4.43 -16.30 18.77
CA GLY A 190 4.30 -17.52 19.60
C GLY A 190 4.70 -17.37 21.07
N GLY A 191 4.98 -16.14 21.55
CA GLY A 191 5.42 -15.85 22.91
C GLY A 191 4.30 -15.41 23.86
N ILE A 192 4.67 -15.07 25.10
CA ILE A 192 3.76 -14.57 26.14
C ILE A 192 4.07 -13.12 26.47
N VAL A 193 3.04 -12.27 26.47
CA VAL A 193 3.05 -10.90 26.95
C VAL A 193 2.04 -10.78 28.08
N GLU A 194 2.51 -10.51 29.30
CA GLU A 194 1.68 -10.59 30.52
C GLU A 194 1.92 -9.39 31.45
N ASN A 195 0.86 -8.83 32.03
CA ASN A 195 0.95 -7.74 33.02
C ASN A 195 1.75 -6.52 32.53
N CYS A 196 1.69 -6.21 31.24
CA CYS A 196 2.48 -5.13 30.65
C CYS A 196 1.62 -3.88 30.39
N ILE A 197 2.28 -2.71 30.47
CA ILE A 197 1.68 -1.43 30.09
C ILE A 197 2.39 -0.93 28.83
N MET A 198 1.64 -0.69 27.76
CA MET A 198 2.16 -0.13 26.51
C MET A 198 1.50 1.20 26.21
N ARG A 199 2.29 2.27 26.15
CA ARG A 199 1.74 3.61 25.97
C ARG A 199 2.57 4.56 25.13
N GLY A 200 1.94 5.40 24.33
CA GLY A 200 2.69 6.35 23.49
C GLY A 200 3.52 5.66 22.39
N ASN A 201 3.22 4.44 22.00
CA ASN A 201 3.99 3.74 20.97
C ASN A 201 3.40 3.98 19.58
N GLN A 202 4.24 3.84 18.56
CA GLN A 202 3.85 4.03 17.18
C GLN A 202 4.24 2.83 16.32
N GLY A 203 3.34 2.27 15.51
CA GLY A 203 3.76 1.19 14.61
C GLY A 203 2.72 0.76 13.60
N LYS A 204 3.19 0.15 12.51
CA LYS A 204 2.33 -0.57 11.57
C LYS A 204 1.82 -1.86 12.21
N TYR A 205 0.57 -2.25 11.94
CA TYR A 205 -0.08 -3.44 12.55
C TYR A 205 -0.17 -3.40 14.08
N GLY A 206 -0.52 -2.25 14.67
CA GLY A 206 -0.72 -2.15 16.12
C GLY A 206 0.52 -1.78 16.92
N THR A 207 0.25 -1.38 18.16
CA THR A 207 1.22 -1.39 19.26
C THR A 207 1.74 -2.79 19.51
N ILE A 208 0.83 -3.77 19.43
CA ILE A 208 1.17 -5.20 19.49
C ILE A 208 0.70 -5.89 18.21
N ARG A 209 1.62 -6.58 17.54
CA ARG A 209 1.30 -7.62 16.57
C ARG A 209 1.43 -8.98 17.25
N ASN A 210 0.34 -9.72 17.40
CA ASN A 210 0.28 -11.03 18.04
C ASN A 210 -0.01 -12.13 17.01
N GLU A 211 0.92 -13.06 16.83
CA GLU A 211 0.83 -14.10 15.80
C GLU A 211 1.35 -15.46 16.27
N ASN A 212 1.09 -16.49 15.45
CA ASN A 212 1.55 -17.87 15.65
C ASN A 212 1.18 -18.46 17.02
N GLY A 213 -0.02 -18.13 17.51
CA GLY A 213 -0.53 -18.65 18.79
C GLY A 213 0.00 -17.91 20.02
N GLY A 214 0.60 -16.73 19.85
CA GLY A 214 1.03 -15.87 20.96
C GLY A 214 -0.10 -15.49 21.91
N ILE A 215 0.25 -15.20 23.16
CA ILE A 215 -0.67 -14.86 24.24
C ILE A 215 -0.39 -13.44 24.73
N VAL A 216 -1.41 -12.58 24.71
CA VAL A 216 -1.39 -11.26 25.32
C VAL A 216 -2.44 -11.23 26.42
N ARG A 217 -2.04 -11.01 27.68
CA ARG A 217 -3.01 -10.99 28.78
C ARG A 217 -2.69 -10.03 29.90
N ASN A 218 -3.72 -9.56 30.60
CA ASN A 218 -3.59 -8.58 31.69
C ASN A 218 -2.80 -7.32 31.27
N CYS A 219 -2.92 -6.90 30.01
CA CYS A 219 -2.15 -5.76 29.49
C CYS A 219 -3.01 -4.50 29.40
N ILE A 220 -2.37 -3.35 29.50
CA ILE A 220 -3.00 -2.04 29.31
C ILE A 220 -2.29 -1.35 28.14
N LEU A 221 -3.03 -1.09 27.07
CA LEU A 221 -2.54 -0.44 25.87
C LEU A 221 -3.28 0.88 25.69
N HIS A 222 -2.57 1.99 25.85
CA HIS A 222 -3.21 3.30 25.69
C HIS A 222 -2.36 4.39 25.07
N ASN A 223 -3.00 5.36 24.40
CA ASN A 223 -2.28 6.47 23.76
C ASN A 223 -1.25 6.01 22.73
N ASN A 224 -1.55 4.95 21.99
CA ASN A 224 -0.67 4.50 20.92
C ASN A 224 -1.24 4.90 19.56
N ALA A 225 -0.38 4.97 18.54
CA ALA A 225 -0.76 5.41 17.19
C ALA A 225 -0.30 4.43 16.11
N ALA A 226 -1.15 4.18 15.13
CA ALA A 226 -0.76 3.44 13.93
C ALA A 226 0.05 4.35 12.98
N THR A 227 1.07 3.83 12.28
CA THR A 227 1.72 4.56 11.18
C THR A 227 0.88 4.43 9.91
N VAL A 228 0.41 5.53 9.32
CA VAL A 228 -0.42 5.53 8.11
C VAL A 228 0.32 4.97 6.89
N SER A 229 -0.10 3.78 6.42
CA SER A 229 -0.02 3.25 5.03
C SER A 229 0.00 1.70 5.04
N GLY A 230 -1.16 1.08 4.83
CA GLY A 230 -1.28 -0.36 4.55
C GLY A 230 -2.20 -1.14 5.50
N TRP A 231 -2.94 -2.11 4.94
CA TRP A 231 -3.94 -2.94 5.61
C TRP A 231 -3.34 -4.18 6.31
N PRO A 232 -3.90 -4.64 7.44
CA PRO A 232 -4.74 -3.91 8.41
C PRO A 232 -3.91 -2.98 9.33
N ASN A 233 -4.48 -1.88 9.83
CA ASN A 233 -3.71 -0.88 10.60
C ASN A 233 -4.35 -0.47 11.93
N SER A 234 -4.23 -1.33 12.95
CA SER A 234 -4.72 -1.03 14.29
C SER A 234 -3.79 -0.09 15.06
N GLY A 235 -4.36 0.73 15.96
CA GLY A 235 -3.58 1.53 16.92
C GLY A 235 -3.20 0.70 18.15
N GLY A 236 -4.09 -0.17 18.63
CA GLY A 236 -3.88 -1.07 19.76
C GLY A 236 -3.26 -2.41 19.36
N ILE A 237 -4.07 -3.43 19.11
CA ILE A 237 -3.62 -4.81 18.86
C ILE A 237 -4.01 -5.29 17.46
N TYR A 238 -3.07 -5.89 16.74
CA TYR A 238 -3.37 -6.75 15.60
C TYR A 238 -3.12 -8.21 16.00
N ASN A 239 -4.17 -9.04 15.98
CA ASN A 239 -4.16 -10.43 16.42
C ASN A 239 -4.69 -11.37 15.32
N PRO A 240 -3.93 -11.60 14.23
CA PRO A 240 -4.28 -12.57 13.19
C PRO A 240 -4.39 -14.00 13.74
N SER A 241 -3.65 -14.34 14.80
CA SER A 241 -3.78 -15.63 15.49
C SER A 241 -3.26 -15.54 16.92
N GLY A 242 -3.89 -16.29 17.83
CA GLY A 242 -3.51 -16.30 19.24
C GLY A 242 -4.62 -15.80 20.17
N ILE A 243 -4.22 -15.35 21.36
CA ILE A 243 -5.13 -15.10 22.48
C ILE A 243 -4.91 -13.70 23.03
N VAL A 244 -6.00 -12.94 23.17
CA VAL A 244 -6.05 -11.67 23.91
C VAL A 244 -7.02 -11.83 25.08
N ALA A 245 -6.54 -11.69 26.32
CA ALA A 245 -7.37 -11.91 27.51
C ALA A 245 -7.20 -10.82 28.57
N ASN A 246 -8.28 -10.38 29.21
CA ASN A 246 -8.22 -9.43 30.33
C ASN A 246 -7.42 -8.15 30.00
N CYS A 247 -7.58 -7.57 28.81
CA CYS A 247 -6.82 -6.38 28.41
C CYS A 247 -7.68 -5.11 28.46
N ILE A 248 -7.03 -3.96 28.68
CA ILE A 248 -7.64 -2.63 28.45
C ILE A 248 -6.93 -2.01 27.25
N ILE A 249 -7.68 -1.72 26.20
CA ILE A 249 -7.20 -1.11 24.96
C ILE A 249 -7.93 0.21 24.80
N ALA A 250 -7.28 1.33 25.13
CA ALA A 250 -7.97 2.61 25.23
C ALA A 250 -7.20 3.77 24.64
N CYS A 251 -7.90 4.80 24.14
CA CYS A 251 -7.23 6.03 23.70
C CYS A 251 -6.16 5.81 22.60
N ASN A 252 -6.29 4.77 21.79
CA ASN A 252 -5.39 4.53 20.67
C ASN A 252 -5.94 5.15 19.38
N TYR A 253 -5.04 5.59 18.50
CA TYR A 253 -5.34 6.13 17.18
C TYR A 253 -4.93 5.13 16.11
N GLY A 254 -5.78 4.84 15.13
CA GLY A 254 -5.40 3.98 14.00
C GLY A 254 -6.30 4.18 12.79
N SER A 255 -5.83 3.87 11.60
CA SER A 255 -6.62 4.10 10.39
C SER A 255 -7.76 3.08 10.24
N GLN A 256 -7.57 1.83 10.69
CA GLN A 256 -8.59 0.78 10.68
C GLN A 256 -8.50 -0.06 11.96
N TYR A 257 -9.60 -0.29 12.68
CA TYR A 257 -9.59 -1.05 13.94
C TYR A 257 -8.70 -0.42 15.03
N ALA A 258 -8.90 0.87 15.31
CA ALA A 258 -8.09 1.67 16.22
C ALA A 258 -7.81 0.98 17.57
N ALA A 259 -8.75 0.19 18.10
CA ALA A 259 -8.54 -0.65 19.28
C ALA A 259 -7.88 -1.99 18.94
N ILE A 260 -8.61 -2.88 18.26
CA ILE A 260 -8.17 -4.25 18.03
C ILE A 260 -8.76 -4.80 16.74
N HIS A 261 -7.93 -5.50 15.97
CA HIS A 261 -8.36 -6.44 14.94
C HIS A 261 -7.92 -7.83 15.37
N SER A 262 -8.87 -8.75 15.59
CA SER A 262 -8.59 -10.10 16.08
C SER A 262 -9.36 -11.18 15.32
N GLU A 263 -8.63 -11.98 14.58
CA GLU A 263 -9.10 -13.27 14.05
C GLU A 263 -8.89 -14.40 15.07
N GLY A 264 -8.03 -14.18 16.09
CA GLY A 264 -7.84 -15.07 17.24
C GLY A 264 -8.89 -14.93 18.36
N LYS A 265 -8.69 -15.64 19.47
CA LYS A 265 -9.61 -15.64 20.63
C LYS A 265 -9.41 -14.38 21.47
N THR A 266 -10.49 -13.62 21.69
CA THR A 266 -10.48 -12.45 22.59
C THR A 266 -11.54 -12.57 23.68
N ILE A 267 -11.13 -12.48 24.95
CA ILE A 267 -12.03 -12.61 26.11
C ILE A 267 -11.77 -11.53 27.17
N ASN A 268 -12.82 -11.19 27.93
CA ASN A 268 -12.75 -10.30 29.09
C ASN A 268 -12.01 -8.97 28.79
N THR A 269 -12.09 -8.42 27.57
CA THR A 269 -11.26 -7.29 27.12
C THR A 269 -12.11 -6.03 26.91
N ILE A 270 -11.57 -4.87 27.31
CA ILE A 270 -12.21 -3.56 27.18
C ILE A 270 -11.55 -2.76 26.05
N CYS A 271 -12.34 -2.25 25.10
CA CYS A 271 -11.93 -1.33 24.05
C CYS A 271 -12.65 0.03 24.20
N TRP A 272 -11.98 1.07 24.70
CA TRP A 272 -12.64 2.32 25.07
C TRP A 272 -11.94 3.59 24.60
N ASN A 273 -12.69 4.58 24.07
CA ASN A 273 -12.17 5.86 23.61
C ASN A 273 -11.02 5.75 22.57
N ASN A 274 -11.01 4.71 21.75
CA ASN A 274 -10.07 4.60 20.63
C ASN A 274 -10.65 5.35 19.42
N GLN A 275 -9.81 5.99 18.63
CA GLN A 275 -10.24 6.82 17.50
C GLN A 275 -9.71 6.26 16.19
N ALA A 276 -10.63 6.00 15.27
CA ALA A 276 -10.29 5.70 13.89
C ALA A 276 -9.96 6.99 13.12
N GLU A 277 -9.07 6.92 12.15
CA GLU A 277 -8.86 8.00 11.18
C GLU A 277 -10.15 8.28 10.41
N GLU A 278 -10.46 9.56 10.19
CA GLU A 278 -11.64 9.95 9.44
C GLU A 278 -11.57 9.45 7.99
N GLY A 279 -12.65 8.83 7.51
CA GLY A 279 -12.75 8.35 6.12
C GLY A 279 -12.59 6.83 5.94
N PHE A 280 -12.32 6.08 7.01
CA PHE A 280 -12.39 4.62 7.02
C PHE A 280 -13.73 4.14 7.60
N SER A 281 -14.39 3.19 6.94
CA SER A 281 -15.66 2.61 7.39
C SER A 281 -15.50 1.42 8.35
N ASP A 282 -14.26 1.00 8.61
CA ASP A 282 -13.95 -0.12 9.48
C ASP A 282 -14.30 0.18 10.96
N PRO A 283 -14.83 -0.80 11.70
CA PRO A 283 -15.16 -0.61 13.11
C PRO A 283 -13.92 -0.36 13.98
N ILE A 284 -14.12 0.30 15.14
CA ILE A 284 -13.05 0.55 16.13
C ILE A 284 -12.42 -0.75 16.65
N ALA A 285 -13.23 -1.80 16.78
CA ALA A 285 -12.81 -3.13 17.16
C ALA A 285 -13.41 -4.15 16.18
N PHE A 286 -12.65 -5.17 15.82
CA PHE A 286 -13.08 -6.32 15.03
C PHE A 286 -12.60 -7.60 15.72
N ILE A 287 -13.53 -8.51 16.02
CA ILE A 287 -13.26 -9.76 16.74
C ILE A 287 -14.13 -10.87 16.15
N GLU A 288 -13.53 -11.80 15.40
CA GLU A 288 -14.24 -12.92 14.75
C GLU A 288 -13.88 -14.31 15.30
N GLY A 289 -12.83 -14.42 16.12
CA GLY A 289 -12.31 -15.72 16.54
C GLY A 289 -13.29 -16.57 17.35
N ASN A 290 -13.38 -17.86 17.00
CA ASN A 290 -14.19 -18.85 17.69
C ASN A 290 -13.82 -18.94 19.19
N GLY A 291 -14.79 -18.76 20.08
CA GLY A 291 -14.58 -18.73 21.53
C GLY A 291 -14.34 -17.35 22.15
N SER A 292 -14.36 -16.28 21.34
CA SER A 292 -14.36 -14.90 21.86
C SER A 292 -15.68 -14.59 22.58
N SER A 293 -15.62 -14.02 23.78
CA SER A 293 -16.82 -13.67 24.54
C SER A 293 -16.54 -12.72 25.70
N HIS A 294 -17.60 -12.09 26.23
CA HIS A 294 -17.56 -11.21 27.40
C HIS A 294 -16.54 -10.08 27.23
N ASN A 295 -16.66 -9.30 26.16
CA ASN A 295 -15.80 -8.11 25.91
C ASN A 295 -16.65 -6.84 26.06
N ALA A 296 -16.03 -5.67 26.25
CA ALA A 296 -16.76 -4.39 26.34
C ALA A 296 -16.17 -3.31 25.43
N ALA A 297 -16.99 -2.62 24.63
CA ALA A 297 -16.52 -1.55 23.75
C ALA A 297 -17.54 -0.46 23.47
N VAL A 298 -17.04 0.71 23.06
CA VAL A 298 -17.87 1.82 22.58
C VAL A 298 -18.60 1.46 21.29
N SER A 299 -17.96 0.73 20.37
CA SER A 299 -18.55 0.26 19.10
C SER A 299 -17.76 -0.91 18.51
N GLY A 300 -18.36 -1.68 17.59
CA GLY A 300 -17.66 -2.70 16.78
C GLY A 300 -17.80 -4.15 17.28
N PHE A 301 -18.87 -4.48 18.03
CA PHE A 301 -19.06 -5.81 18.63
C PHE A 301 -20.34 -6.54 18.19
N ASP A 302 -20.89 -6.19 17.04
CA ASP A 302 -22.19 -6.72 16.61
C ASP A 302 -22.22 -8.26 16.47
N ASP A 303 -21.06 -8.91 16.32
CA ASP A 303 -20.91 -10.37 16.21
C ASP A 303 -20.27 -11.06 17.44
N ALA A 304 -19.90 -10.32 18.49
CA ALA A 304 -19.24 -10.87 19.66
C ALA A 304 -20.25 -11.40 20.71
N LYS A 305 -20.05 -12.63 21.16
CA LYS A 305 -20.92 -13.27 22.16
C LYS A 305 -20.82 -12.59 23.53
N ASP A 306 -21.95 -12.26 24.14
CA ASP A 306 -22.06 -11.69 25.49
C ASP A 306 -21.27 -10.36 25.66
N ALA A 307 -21.14 -9.57 24.60
CA ALA A 307 -20.44 -8.28 24.63
C ALA A 307 -21.27 -7.16 25.28
N LEU A 308 -20.58 -6.25 25.99
CA LEU A 308 -21.14 -5.07 26.64
C LEU A 308 -20.85 -3.80 25.81
N THR A 309 -21.89 -3.08 25.40
CA THR A 309 -21.73 -1.76 24.78
C THR A 309 -21.48 -0.71 25.86
N LEU A 310 -20.39 0.04 25.72
CA LEU A 310 -19.99 1.11 26.62
C LEU A 310 -20.29 2.50 26.05
N SER A 311 -20.49 3.48 26.92
CA SER A 311 -20.46 4.90 26.53
C SER A 311 -19.02 5.36 26.29
N ALA A 312 -18.82 6.23 25.30
CA ALA A 312 -17.56 6.94 25.11
C ALA A 312 -17.25 7.89 26.28
N VAL A 313 -18.25 8.30 27.06
CA VAL A 313 -18.07 9.15 28.24
C VAL A 313 -17.78 8.28 29.45
N ASN A 314 -16.59 8.43 30.06
CA ASN A 314 -16.11 7.55 31.15
C ASN A 314 -17.08 7.43 32.32
N THR A 315 -17.67 8.56 32.74
CA THR A 315 -18.51 8.69 33.94
C THR A 315 -19.99 8.43 33.69
N ASP A 316 -20.38 8.11 32.45
CA ASP A 316 -21.76 7.75 32.12
C ASP A 316 -22.15 6.43 32.82
N PRO A 317 -23.43 6.19 33.14
CA PRO A 317 -23.87 4.90 33.67
C PRO A 317 -23.46 3.67 32.84
N MET A 318 -23.29 3.85 31.52
CA MET A 318 -22.78 2.82 30.60
C MET A 318 -21.29 3.02 30.26
N GLY A 319 -20.62 4.05 30.78
CA GLY A 319 -19.17 4.22 30.63
C GLY A 319 -18.38 3.23 31.49
N PRO A 320 -17.09 2.96 31.20
CA PRO A 320 -16.28 2.04 32.00
C PRO A 320 -16.05 2.50 33.44
N ASN A 321 -16.27 3.79 33.76
CA ASN A 321 -16.08 4.38 35.08
C ASN A 321 -14.70 4.10 35.69
N PHE A 322 -13.66 4.27 34.88
CA PHE A 322 -12.28 4.32 35.35
C PHE A 322 -12.07 5.49 36.31
N LYS A 323 -11.22 5.35 37.33
CA LYS A 323 -11.02 6.38 38.38
C LYS A 323 -10.42 7.67 37.83
N SER A 324 -9.38 7.59 36.98
CA SER A 324 -8.72 8.76 36.39
C SER A 324 -8.04 8.41 35.05
N PRO A 325 -8.79 8.00 34.01
CA PRO A 325 -8.20 7.68 32.72
C PRO A 325 -7.71 8.95 32.02
N THR A 326 -6.81 8.78 31.06
CA THR A 326 -6.53 9.85 30.07
C THR A 326 -7.57 9.81 28.96
N LEU A 327 -7.89 10.99 28.41
CA LEU A 327 -8.85 11.16 27.31
C LEU A 327 -8.22 11.56 25.98
N PHE A 328 -6.97 12.04 26.02
CA PHE A 328 -6.18 12.29 24.82
C PHE A 328 -6.02 10.98 24.03
N VAL A 329 -5.96 11.03 22.70
CA VAL A 329 -5.92 9.84 21.82
C VAL A 329 -4.68 9.88 20.93
N GLY A 330 -4.00 8.74 20.81
CA GLY A 330 -2.80 8.61 19.98
C GLY A 330 -1.50 8.99 20.68
N LEU A 331 -0.47 9.28 19.88
CA LEU A 331 0.91 9.52 20.34
C LEU A 331 1.03 10.88 21.08
N PRO A 332 1.51 10.93 22.34
CA PRO A 332 1.61 12.19 23.09
C PRO A 332 2.48 13.21 22.37
N ALA A 333 2.00 14.45 22.27
CA ALA A 333 2.65 15.52 21.50
C ALA A 333 3.45 16.50 22.37
N SER A 334 3.32 16.41 23.69
CA SER A 334 3.99 17.30 24.64
C SER A 334 4.46 16.56 25.90
N ALA A 335 5.35 17.19 26.67
CA ALA A 335 5.75 16.68 27.97
C ALA A 335 4.56 16.55 28.94
N ALA A 336 3.57 17.45 28.84
CA ALA A 336 2.35 17.36 29.64
C ALA A 336 1.50 16.15 29.26
N ASP A 337 1.37 15.83 27.97
CA ASP A 337 0.67 14.63 27.51
C ASP A 337 1.37 13.36 27.97
N ILE A 338 2.71 13.34 27.91
CA ILE A 338 3.51 12.23 28.43
C ILE A 338 3.23 12.04 29.91
N GLU A 339 3.29 13.09 30.73
CA GLU A 339 3.01 12.97 32.16
C GLU A 339 1.56 12.57 32.46
N ALA A 340 0.58 13.10 31.73
CA ALA A 340 -0.82 12.72 31.87
C ALA A 340 -1.07 11.25 31.49
N MET A 341 -0.48 10.81 30.38
CA MET A 341 -0.46 9.41 29.96
C MET A 341 0.16 8.54 31.06
N ARG A 342 1.29 8.94 31.66
CA ARG A 342 1.94 8.17 32.72
C ARG A 342 1.14 8.11 34.02
N ALA A 343 0.36 9.15 34.32
CA ALA A 343 -0.44 9.28 35.53
C ALA A 343 -1.84 8.64 35.45
N ALA A 344 -2.26 8.14 34.27
CA ALA A 344 -3.59 7.58 34.08
C ALA A 344 -3.89 6.39 35.02
N ASP A 345 -5.03 6.43 35.70
CA ASP A 345 -5.54 5.37 36.57
C ASP A 345 -6.74 4.68 35.92
N TRP A 346 -6.46 3.52 35.33
CA TRP A 346 -7.39 2.65 34.61
C TRP A 346 -8.15 1.68 35.53
N THR A 347 -8.11 1.83 36.87
CA THR A 347 -8.89 0.99 37.79
C THR A 347 -10.36 1.43 37.88
N PHE A 348 -11.25 0.52 38.26
CA PHE A 348 -12.69 0.79 38.33
C PHE A 348 -13.10 1.61 39.57
N SER A 349 -14.11 2.45 39.38
CA SER A 349 -15.00 2.91 40.44
C SER A 349 -16.09 1.88 40.72
N ALA A 350 -16.67 1.91 41.92
CA ALA A 350 -17.67 0.94 42.40
C ALA A 350 -18.95 0.82 41.54
N ASN A 351 -19.19 1.79 40.66
CA ASN A 351 -20.34 1.88 39.77
C ASN A 351 -20.04 1.41 38.34
N SER A 352 -18.85 0.85 38.08
CA SER A 352 -18.50 0.40 36.74
C SER A 352 -19.40 -0.73 36.26
N PRO A 353 -19.94 -0.64 35.03
CA PRO A 353 -20.72 -1.72 34.43
C PRO A 353 -19.85 -2.91 34.03
N CYS A 354 -18.51 -2.78 34.07
CA CYS A 354 -17.55 -3.84 33.76
C CYS A 354 -17.29 -4.81 34.93
N ILE A 355 -17.76 -4.48 36.13
CA ILE A 355 -17.62 -5.31 37.33
C ILE A 355 -18.55 -6.52 37.24
N ASP A 356 -18.03 -7.70 37.57
CA ASP A 356 -18.72 -9.00 37.57
C ASP A 356 -19.36 -9.36 36.20
N LYS A 357 -18.77 -8.93 35.09
CA LYS A 357 -19.26 -9.21 33.72
C LYS A 357 -18.42 -10.16 32.89
N GLY A 358 -17.21 -10.47 33.33
CA GLY A 358 -16.35 -11.46 32.70
C GLY A 358 -16.65 -12.87 33.16
N PHE A 359 -15.87 -13.83 32.65
CA PHE A 359 -15.96 -15.23 33.04
C PHE A 359 -14.58 -15.86 33.25
N ALA A 360 -14.56 -16.96 34.01
CA ALA A 360 -13.35 -17.74 34.26
C ALA A 360 -13.08 -18.69 33.09
N ASP A 361 -12.11 -18.33 32.25
CA ASP A 361 -11.58 -19.14 31.15
C ASP A 361 -10.18 -19.66 31.51
N SER A 362 -9.73 -20.77 30.90
CA SER A 362 -8.36 -21.28 31.10
C SER A 362 -7.27 -20.32 30.64
N ASP A 363 -7.60 -19.43 29.70
CA ASP A 363 -6.67 -18.44 29.17
C ASP A 363 -6.66 -17.12 29.97
N ALA A 364 -7.64 -16.95 30.88
CA ALA A 364 -7.70 -15.82 31.81
C ALA A 364 -6.90 -16.15 33.10
N PRO A 365 -5.87 -15.36 33.45
CA PRO A 365 -5.06 -15.62 34.64
C PRO A 365 -5.86 -15.40 35.94
N ALA A 366 -5.48 -16.14 36.98
CA ALA A 366 -6.13 -16.11 38.30
C ALA A 366 -5.84 -14.83 39.11
N TYR A 367 -4.95 -13.98 38.62
CA TYR A 367 -4.59 -12.70 39.23
C TYR A 367 -4.69 -11.60 38.18
N ASP A 368 -5.09 -10.40 38.61
CA ASP A 368 -5.06 -9.20 37.78
C ASP A 368 -3.65 -8.58 37.70
N ILE A 369 -3.51 -7.47 36.98
CA ILE A 369 -2.22 -6.78 36.81
C ILE A 369 -1.63 -6.23 38.13
N LYS A 370 -2.43 -6.07 39.21
CA LYS A 370 -1.96 -5.68 40.55
C LYS A 370 -1.69 -6.89 41.47
N GLY A 371 -1.92 -8.11 41.00
CA GLY A 371 -1.82 -9.32 41.81
C GLY A 371 -3.06 -9.62 42.65
N THR A 372 -4.18 -8.94 42.40
CA THR A 372 -5.47 -9.21 43.05
C THR A 372 -6.03 -10.53 42.52
N THR A 373 -6.45 -11.44 43.41
CA THR A 373 -7.04 -12.73 43.01
C THR A 373 -8.38 -12.52 42.30
N ARG A 374 -8.65 -13.25 41.21
CA ARG A 374 -9.93 -13.21 40.49
C ARG A 374 -10.79 -14.46 40.77
N PRO A 375 -12.12 -14.35 40.99
CA PRO A 375 -12.87 -13.11 41.16
C PRO A 375 -12.86 -12.59 42.61
N GLN A 376 -12.99 -11.28 42.83
CA GLN A 376 -13.30 -10.70 44.15
C GLN A 376 -14.82 -10.53 44.38
N GLY A 377 -15.61 -10.65 43.32
CA GLY A 377 -17.07 -10.59 43.34
C GLY A 377 -17.76 -11.89 42.91
N ALA A 378 -18.88 -11.75 42.21
CA ALA A 378 -19.66 -12.86 41.67
C ALA A 378 -19.03 -13.48 40.41
N ALA A 379 -18.23 -12.71 39.65
CA ALA A 379 -17.58 -13.15 38.43
C ALA A 379 -16.28 -12.36 38.20
N TYR A 380 -15.54 -12.69 37.13
CA TYR A 380 -14.35 -11.91 36.76
C TYR A 380 -14.79 -10.53 36.31
N ASP A 381 -13.96 -9.52 36.52
CA ASP A 381 -14.16 -8.21 35.88
C ASP A 381 -13.59 -8.19 34.47
N LEU A 382 -14.20 -7.39 33.60
CA LEU A 382 -13.65 -7.12 32.28
C LEU A 382 -12.39 -6.26 32.40
N GLY A 383 -11.40 -6.48 31.54
CA GLY A 383 -10.16 -5.72 31.49
C GLY A 383 -9.07 -6.22 32.45
N ALA A 384 -8.00 -5.43 32.56
CA ALA A 384 -6.74 -5.82 33.23
C ALA A 384 -6.82 -5.83 34.76
N TYR A 385 -7.82 -5.19 35.35
CA TYR A 385 -8.02 -5.10 36.81
C TYR A 385 -9.19 -5.94 37.31
N GLU A 386 -9.11 -6.30 38.58
CA GLU A 386 -10.20 -6.87 39.37
C GLU A 386 -10.55 -5.92 40.52
N TYR A 387 -11.80 -5.51 40.59
CA TYR A 387 -12.34 -4.64 41.62
C TYR A 387 -12.52 -5.42 42.93
N ASP A 388 -11.70 -5.09 43.93
CA ASP A 388 -11.85 -5.61 45.30
C ASP A 388 -12.70 -4.66 46.16
N PRO A 389 -13.94 -5.01 46.52
CA PRO A 389 -14.78 -4.19 47.39
C PRO A 389 -14.28 -4.14 48.85
N ASN A 390 -13.32 -4.99 49.23
CA ASN A 390 -12.75 -5.07 50.58
C ASN A 390 -11.32 -4.50 50.67
N ALA A 391 -10.80 -3.93 49.58
CA ALA A 391 -9.51 -3.26 49.59
C ALA A 391 -9.49 -2.19 50.68
N LYS A 392 -8.46 -2.21 51.54
CA LYS A 392 -8.34 -1.22 52.61
C LYS A 392 -7.99 0.13 52.01
N ASP A 393 -8.62 1.18 52.53
CA ASP A 393 -8.34 2.54 52.11
C ASP A 393 -6.91 2.94 52.47
N VAL A 394 -6.09 3.20 51.46
CA VAL A 394 -4.83 3.94 51.56
C VAL A 394 -5.20 5.41 51.49
N ALA A 395 -4.97 6.14 52.58
CA ALA A 395 -5.29 7.56 52.65
C ALA A 395 -4.40 8.36 51.70
N VAL A 396 -4.96 9.42 51.14
CA VAL A 396 -4.15 10.44 50.44
C VAL A 396 -3.23 11.13 51.45
N GLU A 397 -1.99 11.43 51.02
CA GLU A 397 -1.00 12.19 51.79
C GLU A 397 -0.69 13.55 51.15
N SER A 398 -0.82 13.67 49.83
CA SER A 398 -0.64 14.94 49.11
C SER A 398 -1.26 14.91 47.71
N VAL A 399 -1.40 16.09 47.12
CA VAL A 399 -1.70 16.27 45.70
C VAL A 399 -0.74 17.30 45.12
N LEU A 400 -0.29 17.07 43.90
CA LEU A 400 0.55 17.98 43.14
C LEU A 400 -0.05 18.16 41.75
N LEU A 401 -0.17 19.40 41.28
CA LEU A 401 -0.48 19.70 39.89
C LEU A 401 0.75 19.51 39.02
N THR A 402 0.56 18.93 37.84
CA THR A 402 1.63 18.77 36.85
C THR A 402 2.31 20.09 36.51
N ASN A 403 1.54 21.20 36.50
CA ASN A 403 2.04 22.54 36.27
C ASN A 403 1.59 23.49 37.39
N GLN A 404 2.55 24.21 37.98
CA GLN A 404 2.29 25.30 38.94
C GLN A 404 1.96 26.64 38.25
N THR A 405 2.30 26.76 36.96
CA THR A 405 1.97 27.90 36.11
C THR A 405 1.51 27.40 34.75
N LEU A 406 0.47 28.02 34.20
CA LEU A 406 -0.14 27.70 32.92
C LEU A 406 -0.34 28.99 32.14
N SER A 407 0.14 29.07 30.91
CA SER A 407 -0.11 30.19 30.01
C SER A 407 -0.84 29.63 28.80
N ILE A 408 -2.06 30.10 28.56
CA ILE A 408 -2.92 29.66 27.45
C ILE A 408 -3.56 30.88 26.78
N GLU A 409 -4.00 30.73 25.55
CA GLU A 409 -4.73 31.74 24.78
C GLU A 409 -6.24 31.71 25.09
N GLU A 410 -6.99 32.76 24.71
CA GLU A 410 -8.46 32.69 24.73
C GLU A 410 -8.95 31.54 23.82
N GLU A 411 -9.98 30.81 24.27
CA GLU A 411 -10.50 29.58 23.64
C GLU A 411 -9.55 28.37 23.62
N GLU A 412 -8.26 28.55 23.93
CA GLU A 412 -7.33 27.44 24.08
C GLU A 412 -7.69 26.61 25.33
N GLN A 413 -7.51 25.30 25.19
CA GLN A 413 -7.77 24.35 26.24
C GLN A 413 -6.48 23.61 26.58
N GLN A 414 -6.16 23.54 27.87
CA GLN A 414 -5.02 22.77 28.34
C GLN A 414 -5.40 21.99 29.60
N TRP A 415 -5.00 20.73 29.63
CA TRP A 415 -5.22 19.87 30.79
C TRP A 415 -4.21 20.20 31.90
N LEU A 416 -4.73 20.30 33.12
CA LEU A 416 -3.98 20.13 34.34
C LEU A 416 -4.28 18.75 34.90
N SER A 417 -3.23 18.03 35.28
CA SER A 417 -3.34 16.73 35.93
C SER A 417 -2.94 16.86 37.39
N ALA A 418 -3.60 16.08 38.24
CA ALA A 418 -3.32 16.05 39.67
C ALA A 418 -2.69 14.69 40.03
N ILE A 419 -1.44 14.74 40.49
CA ILE A 419 -0.71 13.59 40.99
C ILE A 419 -1.05 13.45 42.47
N VAL A 420 -1.80 12.41 42.81
CA VAL A 420 -2.16 12.09 44.19
C VAL A 420 -1.18 11.07 44.74
N SER A 421 -0.55 11.38 45.88
CA SER A 421 0.40 10.50 46.56
C SER A 421 -0.19 9.98 47.88
N PRO A 422 0.09 8.72 48.26
CA PRO A 422 0.87 7.73 47.51
C PRO A 422 0.12 7.23 46.26
N SER A 423 0.85 6.68 45.29
CA SER A 423 0.28 6.25 43.99
C SER A 423 -0.74 5.10 44.12
N ASP A 424 -0.86 4.47 45.28
CA ASP A 424 -1.84 3.45 45.63
C ASP A 424 -2.97 3.97 46.53
N ALA A 425 -3.07 5.29 46.77
CA ALA A 425 -4.18 5.90 47.51
C ALA A 425 -5.55 5.44 46.98
N THR A 426 -6.47 5.10 47.89
CA THR A 426 -7.72 4.42 47.50
C THR A 426 -8.73 5.39 46.90
N ASN A 427 -8.82 6.62 47.42
CA ASN A 427 -9.62 7.70 46.87
C ASN A 427 -8.74 8.83 46.32
N LYS A 428 -8.34 8.70 45.05
CA LYS A 428 -7.60 9.74 44.33
C LYS A 428 -8.49 10.79 43.67
N LYS A 429 -9.80 10.78 43.93
CA LYS A 429 -10.69 11.76 43.32
C LYS A 429 -10.29 13.16 43.73
N VAL A 430 -10.35 14.04 42.75
CA VAL A 430 -10.08 15.46 42.93
C VAL A 430 -11.24 16.28 42.43
N SER A 431 -11.47 17.40 43.09
CA SER A 431 -12.34 18.46 42.62
C SER A 431 -11.50 19.63 42.13
N TRP A 432 -11.98 20.27 41.07
CA TRP A 432 -11.31 21.39 40.43
C TRP A 432 -12.13 22.66 40.65
N LEU A 433 -11.44 23.76 40.93
CA LEU A 433 -12.05 25.06 41.12
C LEU A 433 -11.25 26.12 40.37
N SER A 434 -11.94 26.91 39.53
CA SER A 434 -11.39 28.18 39.05
C SER A 434 -11.78 29.30 40.00
N LEU A 435 -10.80 30.10 40.43
CA LEU A 435 -11.09 31.31 41.22
C LEU A 435 -11.77 32.42 40.40
N SER A 436 -11.69 32.36 39.06
CA SER A 436 -12.35 33.31 38.16
C SER A 436 -12.74 32.61 36.86
N PRO A 437 -13.91 31.93 36.82
CA PRO A 437 -14.45 31.28 35.62
C PRO A 437 -14.65 32.20 34.42
N ALA A 438 -14.72 33.52 34.63
CA ALA A 438 -14.76 34.50 33.56
C ALA A 438 -13.42 34.67 32.82
N ILE A 439 -12.30 34.30 33.45
CA ILE A 439 -10.95 34.34 32.87
C ILE A 439 -10.56 32.95 32.35
N ALA A 440 -10.70 31.91 33.17
CA ALA A 440 -10.53 30.52 32.72
C ALA A 440 -11.49 29.58 33.47
N THR A 441 -12.15 28.66 32.77
CA THR A 441 -12.96 27.60 33.40
C THR A 441 -12.13 26.35 33.60
N VAL A 442 -12.56 25.46 34.50
CA VAL A 442 -11.97 24.12 34.64
C VAL A 442 -13.05 23.07 34.81
N GLU A 443 -12.99 22.00 34.02
CA GLU A 443 -13.89 20.84 34.12
C GLU A 443 -13.07 19.55 34.03
N GLY A 444 -13.09 18.72 35.09
CA GLY A 444 -12.31 17.47 35.12
C GLY A 444 -10.79 17.62 35.06
N GLY A 445 -10.24 18.84 35.14
CA GLY A 445 -8.83 19.16 34.91
C GLY A 445 -8.57 19.89 33.60
N LEU A 446 -9.54 19.96 32.69
CA LEU A 446 -9.44 20.73 31.46
C LEU A 446 -9.63 22.21 31.75
N VAL A 447 -8.56 22.99 31.68
CA VAL A 447 -8.61 24.45 31.78
C VAL A 447 -8.93 25.02 30.40
N THR A 448 -9.94 25.88 30.29
CA THR A 448 -10.27 26.60 29.05
C THR A 448 -10.09 28.09 29.28
N GLY A 449 -9.31 28.76 28.44
CA GLY A 449 -9.17 30.22 28.44
C GLY A 449 -10.48 30.87 27.98
N VAL A 450 -11.02 31.80 28.76
CA VAL A 450 -12.30 32.49 28.49
C VAL A 450 -12.08 33.95 28.12
N SER A 451 -11.27 34.67 28.91
CA SER A 451 -10.89 36.05 28.61
C SER A 451 -9.53 36.41 29.16
N VAL A 452 -8.86 37.40 28.52
CA VAL A 452 -7.53 37.87 28.94
C VAL A 452 -7.49 38.24 30.43
N GLY A 453 -6.53 37.67 31.15
CA GLY A 453 -6.32 37.94 32.57
C GLY A 453 -5.55 36.84 33.28
N GLU A 454 -5.41 36.99 34.59
CA GLU A 454 -4.78 36.00 35.46
C GLU A 454 -5.82 35.41 36.41
N THR A 455 -5.80 34.10 36.60
CA THR A 455 -6.63 33.38 37.58
C THR A 455 -5.83 32.23 38.19
N LYS A 456 -6.41 31.54 39.17
CA LYS A 456 -5.85 30.33 39.76
C LYS A 456 -6.82 29.18 39.58
N ILE A 457 -6.28 28.04 39.16
CA ILE A 457 -6.98 26.76 39.19
C ILE A 457 -6.48 26.00 40.41
N ILE A 458 -7.41 25.59 41.27
CA ILE A 458 -7.13 24.86 42.49
C ILE A 458 -7.64 23.44 42.29
N VAL A 459 -6.77 22.47 42.55
CA VAL A 459 -7.20 21.09 42.73
C VAL A 459 -7.30 20.77 44.22
N THR A 460 -8.33 20.03 44.61
CA THR A 460 -8.53 19.56 45.99
C THR A 460 -8.86 18.09 45.98
N THR A 461 -8.09 17.26 46.68
CA THR A 461 -8.44 15.84 46.86
C THR A 461 -9.68 15.71 47.72
N GLU A 462 -10.58 14.78 47.35
CA GLU A 462 -11.75 14.48 48.17
C GLU A 462 -11.35 13.85 49.51
N ASP A 463 -10.36 12.96 49.48
CA ASP A 463 -9.76 12.37 50.68
C ASP A 463 -8.64 13.26 51.21
N GLY A 464 -8.68 13.55 52.51
CA GLY A 464 -7.72 14.40 53.22
C GLY A 464 -7.76 15.91 52.90
N ASN A 465 -8.51 16.38 51.90
CA ASN A 465 -8.60 17.79 51.49
C ASN A 465 -7.24 18.45 51.17
N PHE A 466 -6.28 17.69 50.62
CA PHE A 466 -5.03 18.24 50.15
C PHE A 466 -5.27 19.12 48.93
N LYS A 467 -4.50 20.20 48.79
CA LYS A 467 -4.67 21.17 47.71
C LYS A 467 -3.36 21.47 47.04
N ASP A 468 -3.44 21.71 45.74
CA ASP A 468 -2.40 22.37 44.99
C ASP A 468 -3.01 23.37 44.02
N THR A 469 -2.21 24.31 43.54
CA THR A 469 -2.69 25.46 42.76
C THR A 469 -1.83 25.72 41.54
N CYS A 470 -2.47 26.00 40.41
CA CYS A 470 -1.83 26.46 39.19
C CYS A 470 -2.21 27.92 38.94
N ASP A 471 -1.20 28.76 38.73
CA ASP A 471 -1.36 30.14 38.25
C ASP A 471 -1.60 30.14 36.74
N VAL A 472 -2.82 30.50 36.33
CA VAL A 472 -3.22 30.52 34.91
C VAL A 472 -3.20 31.96 34.41
N THR A 473 -2.38 32.21 33.39
CA THR A 473 -2.40 33.44 32.61
C THR A 473 -3.09 33.15 31.29
N VAL A 474 -4.24 33.77 31.06
CA VAL A 474 -4.90 33.76 29.75
C VAL A 474 -4.39 34.97 28.98
N THR A 475 -3.60 34.72 27.96
CA THR A 475 -3.18 35.76 27.02
C THR A 475 -4.26 35.97 25.97
N GLU A 476 -4.25 37.16 25.36
CA GLU A 476 -5.08 37.39 24.17
C GLU A 476 -4.76 36.28 23.18
N LYS A 477 -5.79 35.57 22.71
CA LYS A 477 -5.61 34.72 21.54
C LYS A 477 -4.97 35.63 20.51
N PRO A 478 -3.74 35.33 20.04
CA PRO A 478 -3.14 36.12 19.02
C PRO A 478 -4.22 36.17 17.95
N ILE A 479 -4.66 37.39 17.65
CA ILE A 479 -5.19 37.62 16.32
C ILE A 479 -4.07 37.05 15.48
N VAL A 480 -4.31 35.88 14.86
CA VAL A 480 -3.49 35.47 13.75
C VAL A 480 -3.66 36.66 12.84
N ILE A 481 -2.66 37.54 12.83
CA ILE A 481 -2.59 38.60 11.86
C ILE A 481 -2.29 37.81 10.60
N ILE A 482 -3.36 37.23 10.06
CA ILE A 482 -3.36 36.51 8.81
C ILE A 482 -2.77 37.53 7.88
N HIS A 483 -1.58 37.20 7.38
CA HIS A 483 -0.79 38.14 6.62
C HIS A 483 -1.70 38.77 5.55
N PRO A 484 -1.65 40.09 5.30
CA PRO A 484 -2.57 40.74 4.36
C PRO A 484 -2.68 40.02 3.00
N ASP A 485 -1.58 39.42 2.52
CA ASP A 485 -1.57 38.61 1.30
C ASP A 485 -2.51 37.38 1.36
N VAL A 486 -2.61 36.71 2.51
CA VAL A 486 -3.53 35.59 2.72
C VAL A 486 -4.99 36.09 2.72
N ILE A 487 -5.25 37.26 3.32
CA ILE A 487 -6.57 37.91 3.30
C ILE A 487 -6.96 38.34 1.89
N GLU A 488 -6.02 38.86 1.10
CA GLU A 488 -6.26 39.19 -0.31
C GLU A 488 -6.53 37.92 -1.14
N ALA A 489 -5.79 36.83 -0.88
CA ALA A 489 -6.02 35.54 -1.54
C ALA A 489 -7.41 34.95 -1.20
N ASP A 490 -7.93 35.16 0.02
CA ASP A 490 -9.28 34.75 0.42
C ASP A 490 -10.41 35.43 -0.38
N LYS A 491 -10.13 36.56 -1.05
CA LYS A 491 -11.12 37.26 -1.89
C LYS A 491 -11.21 36.70 -3.31
N LEU A 492 -10.29 35.82 -3.70
CA LEU A 492 -10.27 35.23 -5.04
C LEU A 492 -11.35 34.16 -5.15
N SER A 493 -12.09 34.15 -6.27
CA SER A 493 -13.14 33.17 -6.52
C SER A 493 -12.61 32.02 -7.36
N GLN A 494 -12.95 30.79 -6.99
CA GLN A 494 -12.68 29.61 -7.82
C GLN A 494 -13.29 29.74 -9.22
N GLU A 495 -14.44 30.41 -9.33
CA GLU A 495 -15.19 30.52 -10.59
C GLU A 495 -14.47 31.36 -11.66
N ASP A 496 -13.40 32.07 -11.32
CA ASP A 496 -12.63 32.92 -12.23
C ASP A 496 -11.39 32.22 -12.80
N TYR A 497 -10.98 31.09 -12.21
CA TYR A 497 -9.72 30.41 -12.52
C TYR A 497 -9.92 28.93 -12.87
N THR A 498 -8.92 28.32 -13.52
CA THR A 498 -8.91 26.88 -13.73
C THR A 498 -8.85 26.16 -12.39
N ILE A 499 -9.55 25.03 -12.28
CA ILE A 499 -9.55 24.21 -11.05
C ILE A 499 -8.10 23.86 -10.62
N PRO A 500 -7.21 23.34 -11.50
CA PRO A 500 -5.84 23.01 -11.10
C PRO A 500 -5.05 24.19 -10.51
N SER A 501 -5.16 25.39 -11.12
CA SER A 501 -4.39 26.56 -10.67
C SER A 501 -4.94 27.11 -9.35
N TYR A 502 -6.26 27.14 -9.20
CA TYR A 502 -6.90 27.59 -7.97
C TYR A 502 -6.60 26.67 -6.79
N ILE A 503 -6.60 25.35 -6.99
CA ILE A 503 -6.31 24.37 -5.94
C ILE A 503 -4.84 24.48 -5.50
N LYS A 504 -3.89 24.68 -6.43
CA LYS A 504 -2.48 24.98 -6.09
C LYS A 504 -2.35 26.26 -5.25
N MET A 505 -3.13 27.29 -5.57
CA MET A 505 -3.19 28.51 -4.75
C MET A 505 -3.78 28.24 -3.37
N LEU A 506 -4.85 27.44 -3.25
CA LEU A 506 -5.41 27.05 -1.95
C LEU A 506 -4.39 26.34 -1.08
N VAL A 507 -3.60 25.41 -1.63
CA VAL A 507 -2.53 24.74 -0.87
C VAL A 507 -1.52 25.74 -0.32
N ALA A 508 -1.02 26.64 -1.17
CA ALA A 508 -0.06 27.66 -0.74
C ALA A 508 -0.67 28.65 0.28
N LYS A 509 -1.96 28.96 0.13
CA LYS A 509 -2.71 29.84 1.03
C LYS A 509 -2.87 29.21 2.40
N GLU A 510 -3.25 27.95 2.48
CA GLU A 510 -3.41 27.26 3.76
C GLU A 510 -2.07 26.99 4.45
N ALA A 511 -1.01 26.73 3.68
CA ALA A 511 0.35 26.70 4.23
C ALA A 511 0.78 28.06 4.82
N ALA A 512 0.55 29.16 4.10
CA ALA A 512 0.85 30.52 4.57
C ALA A 512 -0.05 30.98 5.73
N ARG A 513 -1.29 30.47 5.80
CA ARG A 513 -2.21 30.70 6.92
C ARG A 513 -1.71 29.98 8.18
N ALA A 514 -1.23 28.75 8.03
CA ALA A 514 -0.68 27.97 9.14
C ALA A 514 0.68 28.49 9.62
N ASP A 515 1.53 28.95 8.70
CA ASP A 515 2.83 29.55 8.98
C ASP A 515 3.11 30.69 7.98
N SER A 516 3.03 31.94 8.43
CA SER A 516 3.30 33.14 7.63
C SER A 516 4.79 33.46 7.49
N SER A 517 5.65 32.45 7.46
CA SER A 517 7.07 32.62 7.10
C SER A 517 7.22 33.22 5.70
N GLU A 518 8.31 33.97 5.46
CA GLU A 518 8.58 34.59 4.16
C GLU A 518 8.57 33.57 3.01
N VAL A 519 8.99 32.32 3.28
CA VAL A 519 8.97 31.22 2.31
C VAL A 519 7.54 30.89 1.88
N ASN A 520 6.62 30.71 2.84
CA ASN A 520 5.23 30.38 2.54
C ASN A 520 4.48 31.57 1.93
N LEU A 521 4.75 32.79 2.39
CA LEU A 521 4.17 34.00 1.79
C LEU A 521 4.66 34.20 0.34
N GLN A 522 5.93 33.92 0.06
CA GLN A 522 6.44 33.96 -1.30
C GLN A 522 5.84 32.84 -2.16
N ALA A 523 5.65 31.65 -1.61
CA ALA A 523 4.96 30.56 -2.30
C ALA A 523 3.51 30.92 -2.64
N LEU A 524 2.78 31.55 -1.70
CA LEU A 524 1.43 32.07 -1.95
C LEU A 524 1.43 33.15 -3.03
N LYS A 525 2.32 34.15 -2.96
CA LYS A 525 2.44 35.19 -3.99
C LYS A 525 2.70 34.59 -5.36
N ASN A 526 3.59 33.61 -5.44
CA ASN A 526 3.89 32.89 -6.69
C ASN A 526 2.65 32.13 -7.19
N ALA A 527 1.91 31.46 -6.30
CA ALA A 527 0.71 30.72 -6.68
C ALA A 527 -0.43 31.65 -7.15
N VAL A 528 -0.61 32.80 -6.50
CA VAL A 528 -1.56 33.85 -6.93
C VAL A 528 -1.16 34.41 -8.29
N GLN A 529 0.14 34.66 -8.53
CA GLN A 529 0.64 35.10 -9.84
C GLN A 529 0.49 34.03 -10.93
N ALA A 530 0.49 32.75 -10.55
CA ALA A 530 0.34 31.61 -11.45
C ALA A 530 -1.13 31.19 -11.67
N LEU A 531 -2.11 31.95 -11.16
CA LEU A 531 -3.52 31.68 -11.41
C LEU A 531 -3.86 31.82 -12.89
N ILE A 532 -4.58 30.83 -13.42
CA ILE A 532 -4.88 30.72 -14.83
C ILE A 532 -6.37 30.99 -15.04
N PRO A 533 -6.79 31.85 -15.99
CA PRO A 533 -8.21 32.11 -16.27
C PRO A 533 -8.99 30.84 -16.59
N LYS A 534 -10.23 30.72 -16.11
CA LYS A 534 -11.08 29.52 -16.25
C LYS A 534 -11.30 29.04 -17.70
N GLU A 535 -11.17 29.93 -18.67
CA GLU A 535 -11.33 29.61 -20.10
C GLU A 535 -10.13 28.84 -20.67
N MET A 536 -9.00 28.81 -19.96
CA MET A 536 -7.80 28.13 -20.42
C MET A 536 -7.95 26.60 -20.36
N PRO A 537 -7.46 25.89 -21.38
CA PRO A 537 -7.46 24.44 -21.41
C PRO A 537 -6.41 23.84 -20.46
N TYR A 538 -6.70 22.66 -19.93
CA TYR A 538 -5.81 21.81 -19.15
C TYR A 538 -6.11 20.33 -19.44
N CYS A 539 -5.28 19.41 -18.94
CA CYS A 539 -5.27 17.99 -19.29
C CYS A 539 -5.21 17.77 -20.82
N VAL A 540 -4.41 18.58 -21.52
CA VAL A 540 -4.31 18.52 -22.99
C VAL A 540 -3.53 17.26 -23.40
N VAL A 541 -4.02 16.56 -24.42
CA VAL A 541 -3.33 15.40 -25.00
C VAL A 541 -3.64 15.24 -26.49
N ALA A 542 -2.66 14.78 -27.26
CA ALA A 542 -2.85 14.24 -28.60
C ALA A 542 -2.88 12.70 -28.52
N ASN A 543 -3.88 12.06 -29.12
CA ASN A 543 -4.05 10.62 -29.11
C ASN A 543 -3.92 10.02 -30.51
N ILE A 544 -3.25 8.86 -30.58
CA ILE A 544 -3.34 8.02 -31.78
C ILE A 544 -4.79 7.55 -31.92
N ASN A 545 -5.39 7.84 -33.07
CA ASN A 545 -6.77 7.49 -33.38
C ASN A 545 -6.87 7.15 -34.86
N GLY A 546 -7.17 5.88 -35.18
CA GLY A 546 -7.22 5.39 -36.55
C GLY A 546 -5.84 5.37 -37.21
N ASN A 547 -5.73 5.96 -38.41
CA ASN A 547 -4.52 5.88 -39.23
C ASN A 547 -3.53 7.04 -38.92
N PRO A 548 -2.43 6.79 -38.18
CA PRO A 548 -1.53 7.86 -37.72
C PRO A 548 -0.72 8.52 -38.84
N THR A 549 -0.78 8.00 -40.08
CA THR A 549 -0.16 8.66 -41.25
C THR A 549 -0.91 9.93 -41.67
N THR A 550 -2.22 10.00 -41.37
CA THR A 550 -3.11 11.06 -41.86
C THR A 550 -4.08 11.58 -40.80
N GLN A 551 -4.08 11.00 -39.60
CA GLN A 551 -5.03 11.30 -38.54
C GLN A 551 -4.31 11.50 -37.20
N MET A 552 -4.86 12.40 -36.39
CA MET A 552 -4.48 12.60 -34.99
C MET A 552 -5.68 13.16 -34.24
N ALA A 553 -5.94 12.62 -33.05
CA ALA A 553 -7.01 13.11 -32.20
C ALA A 553 -6.47 13.99 -31.06
N PHE A 554 -7.34 14.84 -30.52
CA PHE A 554 -7.03 15.73 -29.41
C PHE A 554 -8.13 15.64 -28.37
N ALA A 555 -7.74 15.72 -27.10
CA ALA A 555 -8.62 15.85 -25.95
C ALA A 555 -8.05 16.88 -24.96
N TRP A 556 -8.94 17.61 -24.30
CA TRP A 556 -8.58 18.47 -23.17
C TRP A 556 -9.80 18.81 -22.32
N PHE A 557 -9.55 19.28 -21.12
CA PHE A 557 -10.55 19.86 -20.22
C PHE A 557 -10.51 21.38 -20.22
N THR A 558 -11.67 21.95 -19.97
CA THR A 558 -11.80 23.28 -19.36
C THR A 558 -12.69 23.14 -18.13
N ASN A 559 -12.76 24.19 -17.31
CA ASN A 559 -13.90 24.34 -16.40
C ASN A 559 -15.21 24.27 -17.22
N SER A 560 -16.33 23.95 -16.56
CA SER A 560 -17.64 23.83 -17.20
C SER A 560 -17.95 25.02 -18.12
N THR A 561 -18.22 24.72 -19.40
CA THR A 561 -18.51 25.72 -20.43
C THR A 561 -19.46 25.14 -21.49
N THR A 562 -20.14 26.03 -22.21
CA THR A 562 -20.94 25.69 -23.39
C THR A 562 -20.29 26.15 -24.69
N VAL A 563 -19.12 26.77 -24.62
CA VAL A 563 -18.37 27.28 -25.77
C VAL A 563 -17.46 26.17 -26.31
N PRO A 564 -17.64 25.70 -27.55
CA PRO A 564 -16.74 24.74 -28.17
C PRO A 564 -15.34 25.33 -28.32
N GLY A 565 -14.33 24.65 -27.80
CA GLY A 565 -12.95 24.99 -28.11
C GLY A 565 -12.55 24.55 -29.53
N LYS A 566 -11.32 24.84 -29.89
CA LYS A 566 -10.74 24.57 -31.20
C LYS A 566 -9.34 24.01 -31.04
N VAL A 567 -8.90 23.22 -32.02
CA VAL A 567 -7.48 22.92 -32.22
C VAL A 567 -6.98 23.70 -33.44
N GLN A 568 -5.80 24.28 -33.31
CA GLN A 568 -5.05 24.86 -34.42
C GLN A 568 -3.79 24.04 -34.64
N LEU A 569 -3.53 23.66 -35.89
CA LEU A 569 -2.32 22.92 -36.28
C LEU A 569 -1.54 23.68 -37.34
N VAL A 570 -0.20 23.64 -37.23
CA VAL A 570 0.73 24.14 -38.26
C VAL A 570 1.77 23.07 -38.56
N ALA A 571 2.00 22.81 -39.85
CA ALA A 571 3.00 21.84 -40.32
C ALA A 571 4.42 22.41 -40.21
N LYS A 572 4.88 22.60 -38.98
CA LYS A 572 6.16 23.22 -38.65
C LYS A 572 6.60 22.73 -37.28
N ALA A 573 7.86 22.31 -37.15
CA ALA A 573 8.49 22.03 -35.86
C ALA A 573 8.81 23.33 -35.12
N ASP A 574 8.76 23.30 -33.78
CA ASP A 574 9.08 24.44 -32.91
C ASP A 574 8.32 25.72 -33.28
N ALA A 575 7.04 25.57 -33.66
CA ALA A 575 6.23 26.73 -34.03
C ALA A 575 6.06 27.67 -32.83
N THR A 576 5.98 28.96 -33.15
CA THR A 576 5.71 30.02 -32.19
C THR A 576 4.30 30.55 -32.41
N GLU A 577 3.81 31.37 -31.48
CA GLU A 577 2.55 32.12 -31.63
C GLU A 577 2.40 32.82 -33.00
N SER A 578 3.50 33.32 -33.56
CA SER A 578 3.50 34.02 -34.85
C SER A 578 3.26 33.14 -36.08
N ASP A 579 3.37 31.82 -35.94
CA ASP A 579 3.16 30.86 -37.03
C ASP A 579 1.68 30.49 -37.19
N PHE A 580 0.84 30.74 -36.19
CA PHE A 580 -0.60 30.44 -36.19
C PHE A 580 -1.44 31.51 -36.94
N THR A 581 -0.90 32.14 -37.99
CA THR A 581 -1.63 33.11 -38.82
C THR A 581 -2.53 32.46 -39.86
N SER A 582 -2.25 31.22 -40.24
CA SER A 582 -3.07 30.44 -41.20
C SER A 582 -3.01 28.93 -40.86
N PRO A 583 -3.45 28.54 -39.65
CA PRO A 583 -3.43 27.16 -39.22
C PRO A 583 -4.53 26.34 -39.88
N ILE A 584 -4.40 25.02 -39.83
CA ILE A 584 -5.56 24.12 -39.93
C ILE A 584 -6.34 24.32 -38.63
N GLU A 585 -7.60 24.74 -38.71
CA GLU A 585 -8.46 24.99 -37.55
C GLU A 585 -9.65 24.05 -37.57
N LEU A 586 -9.89 23.35 -36.45
CA LEU A 586 -10.97 22.39 -36.28
C LEU A 586 -11.70 22.66 -34.97
N THR A 587 -13.03 22.60 -34.98
CA THR A 587 -13.88 22.83 -33.80
C THR A 587 -14.11 21.53 -33.03
N ALA A 588 -14.04 21.60 -31.70
CA ALA A 588 -14.27 20.47 -30.81
C ALA A 588 -15.74 20.10 -30.66
N THR A 589 -15.99 18.82 -30.43
CA THR A 589 -17.22 18.35 -29.80
C THR A 589 -17.09 18.50 -28.29
N LEU A 590 -18.21 18.81 -27.63
CA LEU A 590 -18.28 18.99 -26.18
C LEU A 590 -18.94 17.79 -25.51
N GLN A 591 -18.39 17.39 -24.38
CA GLN A 591 -19.00 16.44 -23.47
C GLN A 591 -18.91 16.99 -22.04
N ALA A 592 -20.06 17.19 -21.39
CA ALA A 592 -20.10 17.61 -19.99
C ALA A 592 -19.63 16.46 -19.08
N ALA A 593 -18.78 16.79 -18.11
CA ALA A 593 -18.33 15.87 -17.07
C ALA A 593 -18.69 16.48 -15.71
N ASP A 594 -19.93 16.23 -15.29
CA ASP A 594 -20.51 16.85 -14.11
C ASP A 594 -20.23 16.04 -12.85
N LYS A 595 -19.91 16.73 -11.76
CA LYS A 595 -19.74 16.18 -10.42
C LYS A 595 -18.69 15.07 -10.32
N LEU A 596 -17.59 15.20 -11.08
CA LEU A 596 -16.45 14.32 -10.91
C LEU A 596 -15.89 14.48 -9.50
N ASN A 597 -15.66 13.36 -8.82
CA ASN A 597 -14.96 13.34 -7.54
C ASN A 597 -13.59 13.98 -7.72
N TYR A 598 -13.23 14.92 -6.86
CA TYR A 598 -11.96 15.63 -6.92
C TYR A 598 -11.06 15.33 -5.74
N ALA A 599 -11.61 15.31 -4.53
CA ALA A 599 -10.87 14.97 -3.32
C ALA A 599 -11.57 13.84 -2.59
N VAL A 600 -10.88 12.72 -2.40
CA VAL A 600 -11.38 11.48 -1.77
C VAL A 600 -10.52 11.13 -0.56
N SER A 601 -10.99 10.23 0.31
CA SER A 601 -10.39 9.98 1.64
C SER A 601 -8.91 9.62 1.61
N THR A 602 -8.45 9.02 0.51
CA THR A 602 -7.06 8.60 0.30
C THR A 602 -6.20 9.64 -0.43
N SER A 603 -6.80 10.70 -0.98
CA SER A 603 -6.08 11.71 -1.77
C SER A 603 -5.21 12.61 -0.88
N GLY A 604 -3.96 12.83 -1.26
CA GLY A 604 -3.01 13.67 -0.51
C GLY A 604 -3.40 15.16 -0.43
N ILE A 605 -4.46 15.60 -1.13
CA ILE A 605 -4.85 16.99 -1.26
C ILE A 605 -5.79 17.49 -0.15
N LEU A 606 -6.49 16.61 0.57
CA LEU A 606 -7.53 16.98 1.55
C LEU A 606 -7.00 17.96 2.60
N LYS A 607 -5.94 17.57 3.31
CA LYS A 607 -5.32 18.40 4.35
C LYS A 607 -4.57 19.58 3.74
N ALA A 608 -3.85 19.35 2.65
CA ALA A 608 -3.00 20.37 2.03
C ALA A 608 -3.80 21.58 1.54
N ALA A 609 -4.98 21.37 0.97
CA ALA A 609 -5.85 22.43 0.44
C ALA A 609 -7.05 22.75 1.36
N ALA A 610 -7.12 22.15 2.55
CA ALA A 610 -8.28 22.21 3.46
C ALA A 610 -9.62 21.89 2.76
N LEU A 611 -9.62 20.88 1.89
CA LEU A 611 -10.81 20.44 1.16
C LEU A 611 -11.55 19.33 1.91
N PRO A 612 -12.90 19.38 1.98
CA PRO A 612 -13.69 18.27 2.49
C PRO A 612 -13.56 17.02 1.61
N THR A 613 -13.57 15.84 2.23
CA THR A 613 -13.71 14.56 1.53
C THR A 613 -15.02 14.52 0.73
N GLY A 614 -14.96 14.03 -0.51
CA GLY A 614 -16.10 14.01 -1.43
C GLY A 614 -16.33 15.32 -2.17
N THR A 615 -15.36 16.24 -2.16
CA THR A 615 -15.39 17.45 -3.01
C THR A 615 -15.52 17.04 -4.48
N LYS A 616 -16.38 17.75 -5.23
CA LYS A 616 -16.69 17.45 -6.63
C LYS A 616 -16.69 18.72 -7.48
N PHE A 617 -16.26 18.61 -8.73
CA PHE A 617 -16.28 19.72 -9.68
C PHE A 617 -16.92 19.33 -11.01
N ASN A 618 -17.27 20.34 -11.80
CA ASN A 618 -17.84 20.18 -13.14
C ASN A 618 -16.82 20.64 -14.19
N TYR A 619 -16.66 19.82 -15.21
CA TYR A 619 -15.71 20.02 -16.30
C TYR A 619 -16.42 19.96 -17.65
N THR A 620 -15.71 20.34 -18.69
CA THR A 620 -16.12 20.07 -20.06
C THR A 620 -14.95 19.44 -20.80
N SER A 621 -15.16 18.21 -21.29
CA SER A 621 -14.26 17.52 -22.19
C SER A 621 -14.48 18.02 -23.61
N HIS A 622 -13.40 18.41 -24.27
CA HIS A 622 -13.37 18.85 -25.66
C HIS A 622 -12.61 17.81 -26.48
N LYS A 623 -13.20 17.36 -27.59
CA LYS A 623 -12.58 16.33 -28.44
C LYS A 623 -12.60 16.72 -29.92
N VAL A 624 -11.49 16.49 -30.60
CA VAL A 624 -11.34 16.71 -32.06
C VAL A 624 -10.61 15.53 -32.69
N LEU A 625 -11.05 15.09 -33.87
CA LEU A 625 -10.26 14.25 -34.77
C LEU A 625 -9.83 15.08 -35.98
N ALA A 626 -8.52 15.26 -36.15
CA ALA A 626 -7.95 15.83 -37.37
C ALA A 626 -7.73 14.72 -38.40
N THR A 627 -8.17 14.95 -39.63
CA THR A 627 -7.98 14.04 -40.77
C THR A 627 -7.20 14.74 -41.87
N ASP A 628 -6.81 13.97 -42.90
CA ASP A 628 -6.14 14.47 -44.10
C ASP A 628 -4.82 15.21 -43.80
N LEU A 629 -4.17 14.86 -42.69
CA LEU A 629 -2.84 15.34 -42.34
C LEU A 629 -1.80 14.77 -43.31
N THR A 630 -0.70 15.51 -43.50
CA THR A 630 0.39 15.06 -44.36
C THR A 630 1.21 14.00 -43.63
N PRO A 631 1.51 12.83 -44.24
CA PRO A 631 2.39 11.82 -43.65
C PRO A 631 3.79 12.36 -43.35
N ASN A 632 4.48 11.74 -42.37
CA ASN A 632 5.84 12.08 -41.95
C ASN A 632 6.09 13.58 -41.68
N THR A 633 5.13 14.26 -41.08
CA THR A 633 5.16 15.71 -40.87
C THR A 633 5.08 16.02 -39.39
N VAL A 634 5.95 16.92 -38.90
CA VAL A 634 5.82 17.50 -37.56
C VAL A 634 4.74 18.56 -37.60
N TYR A 635 3.76 18.40 -36.73
CA TYR A 635 2.75 19.41 -36.47
C TYR A 635 2.99 19.99 -35.08
N SER A 636 3.08 21.32 -35.00
CA SER A 636 2.84 22.03 -33.76
C SER A 636 1.36 22.36 -33.66
N TYR A 637 0.80 22.20 -32.47
CA TYR A 637 -0.61 22.42 -32.20
C TYR A 637 -0.82 23.18 -30.90
N ARG A 638 -1.98 23.83 -30.81
CA ARG A 638 -2.52 24.40 -29.58
C ARG A 638 -4.03 24.21 -29.56
N VAL A 639 -4.60 24.09 -28.37
CA VAL A 639 -6.05 23.93 -28.17
C VAL A 639 -6.59 25.08 -27.34
N GLY A 640 -7.90 25.33 -27.40
CA GLY A 640 -8.55 26.35 -26.58
C GLY A 640 -9.51 27.23 -27.39
N THR A 641 -9.59 28.53 -27.04
CA THR A 641 -10.45 29.51 -27.71
C THR A 641 -9.67 30.78 -28.03
N ASP A 642 -10.26 31.68 -28.83
CA ASP A 642 -9.61 32.92 -29.23
C ASP A 642 -9.24 33.75 -27.98
N GLY A 643 -7.93 33.87 -27.71
CA GLY A 643 -7.39 34.59 -26.54
C GLY A 643 -7.02 33.69 -25.35
N TYR A 644 -7.40 32.41 -25.37
CA TYR A 644 -7.14 31.43 -24.32
C TYR A 644 -6.64 30.13 -24.93
N TRP A 645 -5.35 30.09 -25.27
CA TRP A 645 -4.71 28.94 -25.92
C TRP A 645 -3.82 28.19 -24.94
N SER A 646 -3.77 26.86 -25.06
CA SER A 646 -2.78 26.03 -24.38
C SER A 646 -1.35 26.43 -24.74
N ASP A 647 -0.37 25.94 -23.98
CA ASP A 647 1.01 25.84 -24.45
C ASP A 647 1.05 25.16 -25.83
N ILE A 648 2.01 25.57 -26.67
CA ILE A 648 2.22 24.96 -27.99
C ILE A 648 2.91 23.62 -27.80
N ARG A 649 2.28 22.57 -28.31
CA ARG A 649 2.76 21.18 -28.24
C ARG A 649 3.04 20.65 -29.63
N SER A 650 3.66 19.48 -29.74
CA SER A 650 3.91 18.87 -31.03
C SER A 650 3.63 17.38 -31.08
N PHE A 651 3.46 16.87 -32.29
CA PHE A 651 3.53 15.45 -32.62
C PHE A 651 4.05 15.28 -34.05
N ARG A 652 4.35 14.04 -34.44
CA ARG A 652 4.73 13.69 -35.80
C ARG A 652 3.77 12.64 -36.34
N THR A 653 3.20 12.88 -37.53
CA THR A 653 2.43 11.85 -38.24
C THR A 653 3.36 10.72 -38.72
N ALA A 654 2.82 9.50 -38.76
CA ALA A 654 3.55 8.34 -39.24
C ALA A 654 3.97 8.50 -40.70
N SER A 655 5.06 7.84 -41.09
CA SER A 655 5.44 7.74 -42.50
C SER A 655 4.46 6.84 -43.24
N ALA A 656 4.17 7.18 -44.50
CA ALA A 656 3.43 6.28 -45.40
C ALA A 656 4.27 5.05 -45.79
N ASN A 657 5.59 5.10 -45.57
CA ASN A 657 6.49 3.97 -45.74
C ASN A 657 6.66 3.23 -44.42
N LYS A 658 7.14 1.99 -44.50
CA LYS A 658 7.48 1.12 -43.37
C LYS A 658 8.84 1.46 -42.76
N ASP A 659 9.08 2.75 -42.55
CA ASP A 659 10.35 3.25 -42.02
C ASP A 659 10.54 2.80 -40.56
N GLU A 660 11.80 2.65 -40.14
CA GLU A 660 12.13 2.39 -38.74
C GLU A 660 11.67 3.54 -37.84
N PHE A 661 11.17 3.19 -36.65
CA PHE A 661 10.71 4.16 -35.66
C PHE A 661 10.96 3.69 -34.24
N THR A 662 10.95 4.65 -33.31
CA THR A 662 11.07 4.40 -31.88
C THR A 662 9.81 4.90 -31.18
N PHE A 663 9.35 4.18 -30.16
CA PHE A 663 8.30 4.62 -29.25
C PHE A 663 8.70 4.38 -27.80
N LEU A 664 8.06 5.10 -26.88
CA LEU A 664 8.25 4.93 -25.45
C LEU A 664 7.16 4.04 -24.87
N TYR A 665 7.49 3.26 -23.85
CA TYR A 665 6.55 2.47 -23.09
C TYR A 665 6.72 2.71 -21.59
N MET A 666 5.61 3.01 -20.92
CA MET A 666 5.50 3.21 -19.47
C MET A 666 4.15 2.66 -18.99
N THR A 667 4.04 2.38 -17.70
CA THR A 667 2.83 1.81 -17.10
C THR A 667 2.79 2.08 -15.59
N ASP A 668 1.61 1.99 -14.98
CA ASP A 668 1.41 1.90 -13.54
C ASP A 668 2.02 3.08 -12.75
N SER A 669 1.58 4.32 -13.04
CA SER A 669 2.02 5.50 -12.30
C SER A 669 1.37 5.63 -10.92
N HIS A 670 0.13 5.14 -10.76
CA HIS A 670 -0.60 5.12 -9.49
C HIS A 670 -0.63 6.46 -8.75
N ILE A 671 -0.95 7.55 -9.45
CA ILE A 671 -0.95 8.87 -8.84
C ILE A 671 -1.91 8.93 -7.64
N MET A 672 -1.44 9.38 -6.47
CA MET A 672 -2.22 9.45 -5.21
C MET A 672 -1.76 10.59 -4.28
N ASP A 673 -0.45 10.81 -4.21
CA ASP A 673 0.19 11.80 -3.36
C ASP A 673 1.42 12.40 -4.05
N ALA A 674 2.08 13.35 -3.38
CA ALA A 674 3.24 14.04 -3.93
C ALA A 674 4.39 13.10 -4.32
N GLU A 675 4.61 12.00 -3.60
CA GLU A 675 5.69 11.06 -3.89
C GLU A 675 5.40 10.27 -5.18
N TYR A 676 4.17 9.77 -5.35
CA TYR A 676 3.78 9.11 -6.61
C TYR A 676 3.90 10.05 -7.80
N VAL A 677 3.43 11.30 -7.64
CA VAL A 677 3.53 12.34 -8.67
C VAL A 677 4.97 12.54 -9.11
N GLU A 678 5.89 12.66 -8.15
CA GLU A 678 7.31 12.89 -8.43
C GLU A 678 7.99 11.69 -9.08
N ASN A 679 7.75 10.46 -8.62
CA ASN A 679 8.35 9.27 -9.23
C ASN A 679 7.95 9.12 -10.72
N ALA A 680 6.66 9.29 -11.02
CA ALA A 680 6.18 9.28 -12.40
C ALA A 680 6.76 10.45 -13.22
N ARG A 681 6.89 11.64 -12.61
CA ARG A 681 7.52 12.82 -13.25
C ARG A 681 8.98 12.57 -13.60
N TRP A 682 9.73 11.90 -12.72
CA TRP A 682 11.13 11.56 -12.98
C TRP A 682 11.26 10.65 -14.19
N ALA A 683 10.47 9.57 -14.24
CA ALA A 683 10.47 8.65 -15.38
C ALA A 683 10.09 9.35 -16.69
N ALA A 684 9.00 10.12 -16.69
CA ALA A 684 8.52 10.81 -17.89
C ALA A 684 9.53 11.86 -18.39
N THR A 685 10.05 12.70 -17.48
CA THR A 685 11.03 13.74 -17.83
C THR A 685 12.33 13.14 -18.35
N THR A 686 12.81 12.06 -17.71
CA THR A 686 13.99 11.33 -18.15
C THR A 686 13.78 10.76 -19.55
N ALA A 687 12.65 10.09 -19.77
CA ALA A 687 12.34 9.44 -21.04
C ALA A 687 12.18 10.45 -22.20
N ALA A 688 11.50 11.59 -21.96
CA ALA A 688 11.40 12.67 -22.94
C ALA A 688 12.77 13.26 -23.33
N GLN A 689 13.68 13.41 -22.36
CA GLN A 689 15.03 13.91 -22.62
C GLN A 689 15.93 12.88 -23.30
N HIS A 690 15.77 11.60 -22.93
CA HIS A 690 16.59 10.49 -23.42
C HIS A 690 16.23 10.08 -24.85
N ALA A 691 14.94 10.08 -25.18
CA ALA A 691 14.43 9.67 -26.49
C ALA A 691 13.49 10.74 -27.12
N PRO A 692 13.99 11.96 -27.42
CA PRO A 692 13.17 13.04 -27.97
C PRO A 692 12.63 12.74 -29.38
N ASP A 693 13.24 11.77 -30.08
CA ASP A 693 12.79 11.29 -31.38
C ASP A 693 11.72 10.18 -31.30
N ALA A 694 11.31 9.75 -30.11
CA ALA A 694 10.21 8.79 -29.99
C ALA A 694 8.91 9.36 -30.58
N ARG A 695 8.12 8.49 -31.24
CA ARG A 695 6.96 8.91 -32.04
C ARG A 695 5.68 9.01 -31.23
N PHE A 696 5.55 8.17 -30.22
CA PHE A 696 4.44 8.17 -29.28
C PHE A 696 4.86 7.48 -27.97
N LEU A 697 4.06 7.72 -26.93
CA LEU A 697 4.07 6.96 -25.69
C LEU A 697 2.95 5.92 -25.73
N LEU A 698 3.28 4.64 -25.56
CA LEU A 698 2.32 3.58 -25.23
C LEU A 698 2.22 3.49 -23.71
N PHE A 699 1.02 3.66 -23.15
CA PHE A 699 0.78 3.59 -21.71
C PHE A 699 -0.31 2.57 -21.39
N THR A 700 0.04 1.52 -20.64
CA THR A 700 -0.83 0.32 -20.54
C THR A 700 -1.86 0.33 -19.41
N GLY A 701 -1.94 1.37 -18.58
CA GLY A 701 -2.98 1.51 -17.56
C GLY A 701 -2.44 1.85 -16.18
N ASP A 702 -3.37 1.99 -15.23
CA ASP A 702 -3.16 2.42 -13.85
C ASP A 702 -2.47 3.80 -13.77
N PHE A 703 -3.13 4.77 -14.40
CA PHE A 703 -2.71 6.17 -14.42
C PHE A 703 -2.77 6.74 -13.00
N VAL A 704 -3.88 6.49 -12.33
CA VAL A 704 -4.22 6.98 -11.00
C VAL A 704 -4.34 5.83 -10.00
N GLU A 705 -4.38 6.14 -8.71
CA GLU A 705 -4.46 5.11 -7.67
C GLU A 705 -5.88 4.84 -7.20
N THR A 706 -6.73 5.86 -7.19
CA THR A 706 -8.10 5.70 -6.73
C THR A 706 -8.96 5.23 -7.88
N GLY A 707 -9.42 3.98 -7.82
CA GLY A 707 -10.37 3.42 -8.79
C GLY A 707 -11.81 3.45 -8.30
N THR A 708 -12.70 2.88 -9.12
CA THR A 708 -14.12 2.61 -8.85
C THR A 708 -14.92 3.87 -8.48
N GLU A 709 -15.72 3.83 -7.41
CA GLU A 709 -16.51 4.95 -6.92
C GLU A 709 -15.67 6.06 -6.26
N GLN A 710 -14.40 5.78 -5.97
CA GLN A 710 -13.46 6.72 -5.34
C GLN A 710 -12.53 7.41 -6.34
N ASN A 711 -12.69 7.19 -7.64
CA ASN A 711 -11.78 7.74 -8.65
C ASN A 711 -11.68 9.27 -8.59
N SER A 712 -10.46 9.76 -8.38
CA SER A 712 -10.15 11.15 -8.06
C SER A 712 -9.65 11.91 -9.30
N GLU A 713 -10.39 12.94 -9.70
CA GLU A 713 -10.00 13.83 -10.80
C GLU A 713 -8.74 14.65 -10.46
N TRP A 714 -8.45 14.91 -9.18
CA TRP A 714 -7.19 15.54 -8.81
C TRP A 714 -5.97 14.68 -9.21
N GLU A 715 -6.07 13.36 -9.11
CA GLU A 715 -5.00 12.43 -9.50
C GLU A 715 -4.77 12.47 -11.02
N TRP A 716 -5.84 12.51 -11.81
CA TRP A 716 -5.77 12.70 -13.26
C TRP A 716 -5.13 14.05 -13.61
N GLU A 717 -5.56 15.14 -12.98
CA GLU A 717 -4.95 16.45 -13.17
C GLU A 717 -3.45 16.44 -12.87
N GLN A 718 -3.01 15.76 -11.80
CA GLN A 718 -1.57 15.65 -11.51
C GLN A 718 -0.84 14.80 -12.56
N TRP A 719 -1.45 13.72 -13.04
CA TRP A 719 -0.88 12.89 -14.08
C TRP A 719 -0.60 13.70 -15.36
N PHE A 720 -1.55 14.50 -15.82
CA PHE A 720 -1.41 15.32 -17.03
C PHE A 720 -0.56 16.57 -16.83
N GLU A 721 -0.84 17.36 -15.78
CA GLU A 721 -0.29 18.71 -15.61
C GLU A 721 1.04 18.73 -14.86
N VAL A 722 1.45 17.61 -14.27
CA VAL A 722 2.69 17.52 -13.50
C VAL A 722 3.55 16.35 -13.95
N SER A 723 3.07 15.12 -13.84
CA SER A 723 3.91 13.92 -14.05
C SER A 723 4.28 13.72 -15.52
N MET A 724 3.30 13.64 -16.41
CA MET A 724 3.52 13.30 -17.82
C MET A 724 3.67 14.50 -18.74
N LYS A 725 3.54 15.74 -18.23
CA LYS A 725 3.53 16.97 -19.03
C LYS A 725 4.71 17.02 -20.02
N SER A 726 5.91 16.68 -19.57
CA SER A 726 7.14 16.73 -20.37
C SER A 726 7.11 15.83 -21.61
N ILE A 727 6.44 14.67 -21.55
CA ILE A 727 6.26 13.79 -22.71
C ILE A 727 5.06 14.22 -23.55
N LEU A 728 3.94 14.57 -22.92
CA LEU A 728 2.68 14.91 -23.61
C LEU A 728 2.77 16.25 -24.38
N GLU A 729 3.78 17.07 -24.12
CA GLU A 729 4.11 18.25 -24.92
C GLU A 729 4.83 17.90 -26.24
N GLN A 730 5.47 16.73 -26.34
CA GLN A 730 6.39 16.39 -27.43
C GLN A 730 5.85 15.32 -28.38
N MET A 731 4.97 14.43 -27.91
CA MET A 731 4.47 13.30 -28.70
C MET A 731 3.03 12.91 -28.36
N ALA A 732 2.43 12.08 -29.22
CA ALA A 732 1.09 11.53 -29.01
C ALA A 732 1.10 10.38 -28.00
N LEU A 733 -0.06 10.09 -27.43
CA LEU A 733 -0.31 9.00 -26.49
C LEU A 733 -1.18 7.91 -27.13
N ALA A 734 -0.79 6.66 -26.91
CA ALA A 734 -1.60 5.45 -27.11
C ALA A 734 -1.89 4.82 -25.72
N PRO A 735 -3.01 5.17 -25.07
CA PRO A 735 -3.38 4.64 -23.76
C PRO A 735 -4.29 3.40 -23.84
N THR A 736 -4.31 2.57 -22.79
CA THR A 736 -5.45 1.68 -22.44
C THR A 736 -5.73 1.77 -20.95
N ASP A 737 -6.88 1.28 -20.51
CA ASP A 737 -7.29 1.26 -19.10
C ASP A 737 -6.67 0.12 -18.29
N GLY A 738 -6.34 0.42 -17.04
CA GLY A 738 -6.04 -0.51 -15.97
C GLY A 738 -7.16 -0.63 -14.94
N ASN A 739 -6.95 -1.49 -13.95
CA ASN A 739 -7.97 -1.78 -12.93
C ASN A 739 -8.18 -0.61 -11.95
N HIS A 740 -7.21 0.29 -11.82
CA HIS A 740 -7.37 1.53 -11.06
C HIS A 740 -8.04 2.65 -11.86
N ASP A 741 -8.16 2.49 -13.18
CA ASP A 741 -8.85 3.45 -14.05
C ASP A 741 -10.33 3.11 -14.23
N ASP A 742 -10.73 1.87 -13.91
CA ASP A 742 -12.13 1.45 -13.91
C ASP A 742 -12.93 2.26 -12.89
N SER A 743 -13.94 2.99 -13.36
CA SER A 743 -14.73 3.91 -12.58
C SER A 743 -16.06 4.22 -13.27
N SER A 744 -17.13 4.24 -12.47
CA SER A 744 -18.45 4.69 -12.92
C SER A 744 -18.50 6.19 -13.27
N ASN A 745 -17.49 6.96 -12.88
CA ASN A 745 -17.38 8.38 -13.21
C ASN A 745 -16.89 8.66 -14.64
N LEU A 746 -16.41 7.64 -15.37
CA LEU A 746 -15.96 7.77 -16.77
C LEU A 746 -14.76 8.71 -17.00
N ASN A 747 -13.91 8.97 -16.00
CA ASN A 747 -12.76 9.86 -16.12
C ASN A 747 -11.86 9.50 -17.32
N TYR A 748 -11.51 8.22 -17.51
CA TYR A 748 -10.73 7.77 -18.68
C TYR A 748 -11.37 8.22 -20.00
N THR A 749 -12.67 7.99 -20.15
CA THR A 749 -13.41 8.39 -21.36
C THR A 749 -13.36 9.90 -21.55
N TYR A 750 -13.43 10.72 -20.51
CA TYR A 750 -13.38 12.17 -20.68
C TYR A 750 -11.99 12.68 -21.08
N HIS A 751 -10.92 12.03 -20.62
CA HIS A 751 -9.54 12.46 -20.85
C HIS A 751 -8.96 12.05 -22.20
N PHE A 752 -9.41 10.94 -22.79
CA PHE A 752 -8.82 10.40 -24.02
C PHE A 752 -9.76 10.40 -25.22
N ASN A 753 -9.19 10.52 -26.42
CA ASN A 753 -9.92 10.52 -27.69
C ASN A 753 -9.30 9.55 -28.71
N THR A 754 -9.14 8.30 -28.31
CA THR A 754 -8.73 7.18 -29.19
C THR A 754 -9.91 6.67 -30.03
N ASP A 755 -9.65 5.73 -30.96
CA ASP A 755 -10.70 5.16 -31.80
C ASP A 755 -11.70 4.37 -30.95
N LYS A 756 -12.98 4.65 -31.16
CA LYS A 756 -14.11 4.02 -30.43
C LYS A 756 -14.92 3.07 -31.30
N SER A 757 -14.45 2.73 -32.51
CA SER A 757 -15.19 1.84 -33.41
C SER A 757 -15.50 0.49 -32.76
N PHE A 758 -14.62 -0.03 -31.92
CA PHE A 758 -14.87 -1.26 -31.16
C PHE A 758 -16.11 -1.12 -30.27
N ASN A 759 -16.24 -0.03 -29.53
CA ASN A 759 -17.44 0.26 -28.73
C ASN A 759 -18.71 0.27 -29.59
N GLU A 760 -18.63 0.76 -30.83
CA GLU A 760 -19.79 0.82 -31.72
C GLU A 760 -20.17 -0.56 -32.28
N THR A 761 -19.18 -1.42 -32.54
CA THR A 761 -19.39 -2.74 -33.17
C THR A 761 -19.55 -3.90 -32.20
N ALA A 762 -18.98 -3.83 -30.99
CA ALA A 762 -19.04 -4.93 -30.02
C ALA A 762 -20.49 -5.24 -29.61
N THR A 763 -20.81 -6.52 -29.47
CA THR A 763 -22.11 -6.99 -28.98
C THR A 763 -22.25 -6.67 -27.51
N ILE A 764 -21.25 -7.02 -26.70
CA ILE A 764 -21.15 -6.62 -25.30
C ILE A 764 -20.37 -5.31 -25.25
N LYS A 765 -21.03 -4.24 -24.81
CA LYS A 765 -20.45 -2.90 -24.81
C LYS A 765 -19.46 -2.74 -23.66
N PRO A 766 -18.21 -2.33 -23.93
CA PRO A 766 -17.27 -1.96 -22.87
C PRO A 766 -17.73 -0.71 -22.11
N GLN A 767 -17.13 -0.43 -20.96
CA GLN A 767 -17.49 0.69 -20.10
C GLN A 767 -17.13 2.03 -20.73
N PHE A 768 -15.90 2.10 -21.23
CA PHE A 768 -15.26 3.32 -21.64
C PHE A 768 -15.12 3.37 -23.15
N ASP A 769 -15.22 4.56 -23.71
CA ASP A 769 -14.84 4.78 -25.10
C ASP A 769 -13.33 4.74 -25.25
N GLY A 770 -12.85 4.05 -26.29
CA GLY A 770 -11.46 4.16 -26.71
C GLY A 770 -10.45 3.35 -25.89
N ILE A 771 -10.89 2.29 -25.22
CA ILE A 771 -10.01 1.35 -24.49
C ILE A 771 -9.59 0.14 -25.33
N THR A 772 -10.25 -0.09 -26.48
CA THR A 772 -9.90 -1.17 -27.42
C THR A 772 -9.86 -0.62 -28.83
N TYR A 773 -8.67 -0.58 -29.43
CA TYR A 773 -8.42 0.01 -30.74
C TYR A 773 -7.10 -0.46 -31.33
N SER A 774 -6.89 -0.18 -32.62
CA SER A 774 -5.69 -0.58 -33.34
C SER A 774 -5.15 0.57 -34.18
N PHE A 775 -3.88 0.47 -34.54
CA PHE A 775 -3.25 1.35 -35.51
C PHE A 775 -2.01 0.68 -36.12
N VAL A 776 -1.63 1.12 -37.30
CA VAL A 776 -0.39 0.70 -37.96
C VAL A 776 0.63 1.83 -37.91
N TYR A 777 1.83 1.53 -37.41
CA TYR A 777 2.96 2.44 -37.44
C TYR A 777 4.19 1.70 -38.00
N GLY A 778 4.80 2.23 -39.06
CA GLY A 778 5.88 1.54 -39.76
C GLY A 778 5.41 0.18 -40.31
N ASP A 779 6.12 -0.90 -39.94
CA ASP A 779 5.77 -2.28 -40.31
C ASP A 779 5.05 -3.06 -39.20
N ALA A 780 4.48 -2.35 -38.20
CA ALA A 780 3.85 -2.95 -37.03
C ALA A 780 2.37 -2.59 -36.92
N LEU A 781 1.53 -3.61 -36.72
CA LEU A 781 0.16 -3.49 -36.26
C LEU A 781 0.13 -3.54 -34.74
N PHE A 782 -0.37 -2.48 -34.11
CA PHE A 782 -0.65 -2.43 -32.68
C PHE A 782 -2.13 -2.74 -32.43
N MET A 783 -2.40 -3.68 -31.53
CA MET A 783 -3.74 -4.03 -31.06
C MET A 783 -3.80 -3.78 -29.56
N VAL A 784 -4.35 -2.62 -29.19
CA VAL A 784 -4.50 -2.17 -27.81
C VAL A 784 -5.88 -2.60 -27.33
N TYR A 785 -5.98 -3.26 -26.17
CA TYR A 785 -7.26 -3.74 -25.67
C TYR A 785 -7.38 -3.73 -24.14
N SER A 786 -8.60 -3.52 -23.68
CA SER A 786 -8.93 -3.54 -22.26
C SER A 786 -8.96 -4.95 -21.69
N HIS A 787 -8.39 -5.10 -20.49
CA HIS A 787 -8.57 -6.28 -19.65
C HIS A 787 -9.84 -6.18 -18.78
N GLN A 788 -10.39 -5.00 -18.52
CA GLN A 788 -11.32 -4.77 -17.39
C GLN A 788 -12.73 -5.30 -17.64
N ASP A 789 -13.17 -5.37 -18.90
CA ASP A 789 -14.58 -5.64 -19.25
C ASP A 789 -14.92 -7.13 -19.48
N PHE A 790 -14.01 -8.06 -19.20
CA PHE A 790 -14.20 -9.50 -19.50
C PHE A 790 -15.40 -10.16 -18.82
N TRP A 791 -15.82 -9.61 -17.67
CA TRP A 791 -16.94 -10.11 -16.87
C TRP A 791 -18.29 -9.62 -17.39
N ARG A 792 -18.31 -8.69 -18.36
CA ARG A 792 -19.55 -8.24 -18.99
C ARG A 792 -20.12 -9.36 -19.87
N GLY A 793 -21.41 -9.63 -19.72
CA GLY A 793 -22.09 -10.72 -20.41
C GLY A 793 -21.89 -12.08 -19.74
N ASP A 794 -22.08 -13.17 -20.50
CA ASP A 794 -21.92 -14.52 -19.97
C ASP A 794 -20.43 -14.88 -19.83
N TYR A 795 -20.00 -15.18 -18.60
CA TYR A 795 -18.64 -15.66 -18.32
C TYR A 795 -18.63 -16.74 -17.24
N SER A 796 -17.56 -17.54 -17.21
CA SER A 796 -17.34 -18.59 -16.21
C SER A 796 -15.87 -18.94 -16.11
N TYR A 797 -15.28 -18.74 -14.93
CA TYR A 797 -13.94 -19.22 -14.60
C TYR A 797 -13.85 -20.75 -14.68
N ALA A 798 -14.81 -21.46 -14.09
CA ALA A 798 -14.83 -22.92 -14.05
C ALA A 798 -14.83 -23.57 -15.45
N ASN A 799 -15.47 -22.91 -16.43
CA ASN A 799 -15.52 -23.40 -17.81
C ASN A 799 -14.50 -22.72 -18.73
N GLY A 800 -13.73 -21.73 -18.25
CA GLY A 800 -12.80 -20.95 -19.06
C GLY A 800 -13.46 -20.20 -20.21
N THR A 801 -14.64 -19.60 -19.98
CA THR A 801 -15.45 -18.95 -21.02
C THR A 801 -15.75 -17.50 -20.68
N SER A 802 -15.71 -16.60 -21.67
CA SER A 802 -16.21 -15.22 -21.59
C SER A 802 -16.73 -14.82 -22.96
N ALA A 803 -18.02 -14.48 -23.04
CA ALA A 803 -18.64 -14.07 -24.29
C ALA A 803 -17.99 -12.79 -24.84
N TYR A 804 -17.64 -11.83 -23.99
CA TYR A 804 -16.96 -10.61 -24.41
C TYR A 804 -15.59 -10.93 -25.02
N LEU A 805 -14.76 -11.72 -24.34
CA LEU A 805 -13.43 -12.07 -24.86
C LEU A 805 -13.53 -12.92 -26.13
N SER A 806 -14.38 -13.95 -26.16
CA SER A 806 -14.45 -14.89 -27.28
C SER A 806 -15.17 -14.33 -28.51
N ASN A 807 -16.23 -13.54 -28.33
CA ASN A 807 -17.08 -13.10 -29.44
C ASN A 807 -16.77 -11.67 -29.89
N ASP A 808 -16.32 -10.80 -28.99
CA ASP A 808 -16.07 -9.40 -29.31
C ASP A 808 -14.57 -9.15 -29.48
N VAL A 809 -13.75 -9.37 -28.43
CA VAL A 809 -12.31 -9.08 -28.48
C VAL A 809 -11.57 -9.98 -29.47
N ALA A 810 -11.73 -11.30 -29.38
CA ALA A 810 -11.03 -12.25 -30.25
C ALA A 810 -11.38 -12.06 -31.74
N ASN A 811 -12.65 -11.83 -32.06
CA ASN A 811 -13.07 -11.56 -33.43
C ASN A 811 -12.56 -10.20 -33.91
N TRP A 812 -12.57 -9.19 -33.04
CA TRP A 812 -11.98 -7.91 -33.38
C TRP A 812 -10.48 -8.01 -33.70
N PHE A 813 -9.71 -8.82 -32.95
CA PHE A 813 -8.31 -9.12 -33.25
C PHE A 813 -8.16 -9.74 -34.65
N ARG A 814 -8.96 -10.76 -34.99
CA ARG A 814 -8.96 -11.37 -36.33
C ARG A 814 -9.24 -10.34 -37.42
N ASP A 815 -10.25 -9.50 -37.22
CA ASP A 815 -10.60 -8.42 -38.14
C ASP A 815 -9.45 -7.42 -38.34
N GLN A 816 -8.69 -7.10 -37.29
CA GLN A 816 -7.55 -6.18 -37.41
C GLN A 816 -6.42 -6.79 -38.24
N VAL A 817 -6.09 -8.06 -37.99
CA VAL A 817 -5.06 -8.77 -38.75
C VAL A 817 -5.47 -8.95 -40.21
N GLU A 818 -6.74 -9.26 -40.47
CA GLU A 818 -7.28 -9.37 -41.84
C GLU A 818 -7.22 -8.03 -42.60
N LYS A 819 -7.46 -6.90 -41.93
CA LYS A 819 -7.35 -5.56 -42.53
C LYS A 819 -5.92 -5.14 -42.83
N HIS A 820 -4.94 -5.74 -42.14
CA HIS A 820 -3.53 -5.35 -42.22
C HIS A 820 -2.63 -6.56 -42.48
N PRO A 821 -2.87 -7.33 -43.56
CA PRO A 821 -2.14 -8.58 -43.81
C PRO A 821 -0.66 -8.33 -44.15
N ASP A 822 -0.34 -7.12 -44.60
CA ASP A 822 0.99 -6.75 -45.05
C ASP A 822 1.94 -6.36 -43.90
N THR A 823 1.48 -6.20 -42.65
CA THR A 823 2.38 -5.82 -41.54
C THR A 823 3.24 -6.99 -41.09
N LYS A 824 4.54 -6.78 -40.93
CA LYS A 824 5.46 -7.81 -40.44
C LYS A 824 5.27 -8.12 -38.96
N TRP A 825 5.11 -7.08 -38.13
CA TRP A 825 5.03 -7.21 -36.69
C TRP A 825 3.59 -7.05 -36.20
N ARG A 826 3.15 -7.95 -35.32
CA ARG A 826 1.85 -7.90 -34.65
C ARG A 826 2.09 -7.77 -33.14
N ILE A 827 1.74 -6.61 -32.60
CA ILE A 827 2.01 -6.24 -31.22
C ILE A 827 0.68 -6.06 -30.49
N ALA A 828 0.47 -6.80 -29.39
CA ALA A 828 -0.67 -6.58 -28.51
C ALA A 828 -0.24 -5.75 -27.29
N ALA A 829 -1.12 -4.87 -26.81
CA ALA A 829 -0.91 -4.10 -25.59
C ALA A 829 -2.13 -4.20 -24.68
N VAL A 830 -1.91 -4.56 -23.41
CA VAL A 830 -2.95 -4.82 -22.41
C VAL A 830 -2.46 -4.42 -21.03
N HIS A 831 -3.35 -4.06 -20.11
CA HIS A 831 -2.94 -3.77 -18.73
C HIS A 831 -2.50 -5.02 -17.97
N LYS A 832 -3.42 -5.95 -17.70
CA LYS A 832 -3.12 -7.09 -16.83
C LYS A 832 -2.34 -8.18 -17.54
N ASN A 833 -1.37 -8.74 -16.81
CA ASN A 833 -0.49 -9.81 -17.25
C ASN A 833 -1.26 -11.10 -17.64
N LEU A 834 -1.01 -11.61 -18.85
CA LEU A 834 -1.32 -12.99 -19.21
C LEU A 834 -0.32 -13.95 -18.56
N PHE A 835 0.93 -13.54 -18.45
CA PHE A 835 1.96 -14.26 -17.68
C PHE A 835 2.68 -13.26 -16.77
N THR A 836 2.95 -13.68 -15.54
CA THR A 836 3.71 -12.94 -14.52
C THR A 836 4.32 -13.92 -13.53
N GLY A 837 5.48 -13.58 -12.98
CA GLY A 837 6.17 -14.30 -11.91
C GLY A 837 5.94 -13.70 -10.53
N SER A 838 5.03 -12.73 -10.41
CA SER A 838 4.81 -11.97 -9.18
C SER A 838 3.41 -12.23 -8.59
N GLY A 839 2.92 -11.31 -7.75
CA GLY A 839 1.77 -11.50 -6.85
C GLY A 839 0.47 -11.95 -7.51
N HIS A 840 0.28 -11.71 -8.82
CA HIS A 840 -0.96 -12.00 -9.54
C HIS A 840 -0.88 -13.22 -10.46
N GLN A 841 0.18 -14.04 -10.38
CA GLN A 841 0.33 -15.20 -11.26
C GLN A 841 -0.80 -16.24 -11.12
N ALA A 842 -1.40 -16.29 -9.93
CA ALA A 842 -2.41 -17.27 -9.52
C ALA A 842 -3.85 -16.75 -9.66
N ASP A 843 -4.04 -15.55 -10.21
CA ASP A 843 -5.36 -14.96 -10.36
C ASP A 843 -6.21 -15.73 -11.38
N GLU A 844 -7.49 -15.92 -11.05
CA GLU A 844 -8.43 -16.69 -11.88
C GLU A 844 -8.71 -16.02 -13.24
N ASP A 845 -8.66 -14.68 -13.30
CA ASP A 845 -8.83 -13.93 -14.55
C ASP A 845 -7.63 -14.11 -15.49
N GLY A 846 -6.40 -14.13 -14.98
CA GLY A 846 -5.22 -14.46 -15.77
C GLY A 846 -5.34 -15.86 -16.41
N ALA A 847 -5.83 -16.85 -15.66
CA ALA A 847 -6.08 -18.19 -16.21
C ALA A 847 -7.18 -18.19 -17.30
N LEU A 848 -8.25 -17.41 -17.10
CA LEU A 848 -9.34 -17.24 -18.07
C LEU A 848 -8.87 -16.58 -19.37
N PHE A 849 -8.12 -15.48 -19.27
CA PHE A 849 -7.54 -14.80 -20.44
C PHE A 849 -6.59 -15.72 -21.19
N ARG A 850 -5.73 -16.48 -20.47
CA ARG A 850 -4.85 -17.46 -21.12
C ARG A 850 -5.64 -18.53 -21.89
N ALA A 851 -6.75 -19.01 -21.34
CA ALA A 851 -7.56 -20.04 -21.98
C ALA A 851 -8.23 -19.57 -23.28
N ILE A 852 -8.56 -18.28 -23.39
CA ILE A 852 -9.33 -17.71 -24.51
C ILE A 852 -8.42 -17.01 -25.52
N MET A 853 -7.48 -16.18 -25.07
CA MET A 853 -6.69 -15.30 -25.93
C MET A 853 -5.42 -15.96 -26.46
N LEU A 854 -4.78 -16.88 -25.72
CA LEU A 854 -3.57 -17.55 -26.25
C LEU A 854 -3.84 -18.32 -27.55
N PRO A 855 -4.93 -19.11 -27.70
CA PRO A 855 -5.23 -19.73 -29.00
C PRO A 855 -5.42 -18.72 -30.13
N VAL A 856 -5.98 -17.53 -29.83
CA VAL A 856 -6.13 -16.44 -30.81
C VAL A 856 -4.77 -15.84 -31.16
N PHE A 857 -3.88 -15.70 -30.17
CA PHE A 857 -2.53 -15.18 -30.39
C PHE A 857 -1.67 -16.15 -31.20
N ASP A 858 -1.84 -17.46 -31.02
CA ASP A 858 -1.26 -18.50 -31.88
C ASP A 858 -1.81 -18.43 -33.31
N GLU A 859 -3.16 -18.38 -33.45
CA GLU A 859 -3.85 -18.29 -34.75
C GLU A 859 -3.40 -17.09 -35.58
N LEU A 860 -3.13 -15.98 -34.91
CA LEU A 860 -2.83 -14.69 -35.52
C LEU A 860 -1.34 -14.33 -35.49
N ASP A 861 -0.44 -15.28 -35.20
CA ASP A 861 1.01 -15.08 -35.09
C ASP A 861 1.36 -13.76 -34.35
N ILE A 862 0.83 -13.57 -33.14
CA ILE A 862 1.16 -12.39 -32.33
C ILE A 862 2.61 -12.52 -31.86
N ASP A 863 3.40 -11.47 -32.08
CA ASP A 863 4.85 -11.53 -31.89
C ASP A 863 5.26 -11.08 -30.50
N PHE A 864 4.62 -9.99 -30.05
CA PHE A 864 5.05 -9.26 -28.87
C PHE A 864 3.83 -8.74 -28.11
N VAL A 865 3.77 -9.04 -26.82
CA VAL A 865 2.71 -8.59 -25.90
C VAL A 865 3.35 -7.70 -24.84
N ILE A 866 2.94 -6.43 -24.84
CA ILE A 866 3.36 -5.43 -23.86
C ILE A 866 2.25 -5.32 -22.81
N GLN A 867 2.63 -5.47 -21.54
CA GLN A 867 1.71 -5.61 -20.41
C GLN A 867 1.93 -4.50 -19.37
N GLY A 868 1.21 -4.49 -18.26
CA GLY A 868 1.39 -3.60 -17.11
C GLY A 868 1.14 -4.34 -15.79
N HIS A 869 0.43 -3.73 -14.84
CA HIS A 869 -0.18 -4.28 -13.62
C HIS A 869 0.78 -4.86 -12.57
N ASP A 870 1.59 -5.85 -12.94
CA ASP A 870 2.59 -6.41 -12.05
C ASP A 870 3.82 -5.51 -12.04
N HIS A 871 4.01 -4.80 -10.92
CA HIS A 871 5.08 -3.83 -10.67
C HIS A 871 6.50 -4.45 -10.59
N ILE A 872 6.90 -5.19 -11.60
CA ILE A 872 8.14 -5.96 -11.73
C ILE A 872 8.58 -6.00 -13.19
N TYR A 873 9.89 -6.16 -13.44
CA TYR A 873 10.41 -6.29 -14.80
C TYR A 873 10.48 -7.76 -15.22
N GLU A 874 9.94 -8.07 -16.40
CA GLU A 874 9.80 -9.45 -16.87
C GLU A 874 9.97 -9.56 -18.37
N VAL A 875 10.87 -10.44 -18.82
CA VAL A 875 11.02 -10.86 -20.22
C VAL A 875 10.74 -12.36 -20.32
N MET A 876 9.60 -12.71 -20.92
CA MET A 876 9.10 -14.08 -20.99
C MET A 876 8.89 -14.58 -22.42
N GLY A 877 9.39 -15.77 -22.75
CA GLY A 877 9.20 -16.43 -24.05
C GLY A 877 10.38 -16.30 -25.03
N PRO A 878 10.18 -16.49 -26.34
CA PRO A 878 8.94 -16.73 -27.04
C PRO A 878 8.20 -17.97 -26.52
N VAL A 879 6.92 -17.79 -26.20
CA VAL A 879 6.04 -18.85 -25.69
C VAL A 879 5.21 -19.40 -26.84
N ASN A 880 5.17 -20.72 -27.00
CA ASN A 880 4.15 -21.36 -27.81
C ASN A 880 2.82 -21.24 -27.06
N ASN A 881 1.89 -20.49 -27.62
CA ASN A 881 0.65 -20.10 -26.95
C ASN A 881 -0.31 -21.28 -26.70
N LEU A 882 -0.23 -22.35 -27.50
CA LEU A 882 -1.05 -23.55 -27.29
C LEU A 882 -0.53 -24.44 -26.17
N THR A 883 0.79 -24.64 -26.11
CA THR A 883 1.42 -25.52 -25.10
C THR A 883 1.82 -24.80 -23.83
N LYS A 884 1.88 -23.46 -23.85
CA LYS A 884 2.38 -22.59 -22.76
C LYS A 884 3.81 -22.94 -22.35
N THR A 885 4.66 -23.26 -23.32
CA THR A 885 6.08 -23.59 -23.12
C THR A 885 6.95 -22.72 -24.01
N VAL A 886 8.22 -22.53 -23.63
CA VAL A 886 9.19 -21.82 -24.48
C VAL A 886 9.37 -22.56 -25.81
N VAL A 887 9.40 -21.81 -26.91
CA VAL A 887 9.70 -22.36 -28.25
C VAL A 887 11.16 -22.84 -28.29
N PRO A 888 11.44 -24.12 -28.58
CA PRO A 888 12.81 -24.63 -28.57
C PRO A 888 13.73 -23.90 -29.56
N GLY A 889 14.90 -23.48 -29.10
CA GLY A 889 15.91 -22.82 -29.95
C GLY A 889 15.62 -21.36 -30.31
N SER A 890 14.50 -20.79 -29.85
CA SER A 890 14.11 -19.40 -30.12
C SER A 890 14.89 -18.34 -29.34
N VAL A 891 15.70 -18.75 -28.35
CA VAL A 891 16.42 -17.81 -27.46
C VAL A 891 17.93 -17.98 -27.64
N THR A 892 18.61 -16.89 -27.99
CA THR A 892 20.07 -16.84 -28.14
C THR A 892 20.65 -15.58 -27.50
N GLY A 893 21.96 -15.52 -27.29
CA GLY A 893 22.64 -14.30 -26.83
C GLY A 893 22.29 -13.81 -25.41
N VAL A 894 21.57 -14.60 -24.61
CA VAL A 894 21.31 -14.28 -23.20
C VAL A 894 22.61 -14.43 -22.40
N GLU A 895 22.96 -13.41 -21.63
CA GLU A 895 24.13 -13.42 -20.76
C GLU A 895 23.78 -14.00 -19.40
N SER A 896 24.61 -14.93 -18.91
CA SER A 896 24.51 -15.41 -17.53
C SER A 896 25.28 -14.47 -16.61
N VAL A 897 24.56 -13.87 -15.66
CA VAL A 897 25.11 -13.06 -14.57
C VAL A 897 24.87 -13.74 -13.24
N THR A 898 25.52 -13.26 -12.18
CA THR A 898 25.27 -13.76 -10.84
C THR A 898 23.81 -13.50 -10.45
N PRO A 899 23.05 -14.54 -10.08
CA PRO A 899 21.70 -14.34 -9.55
C PRO A 899 21.69 -13.41 -8.35
N ASP A 900 20.71 -12.51 -8.30
CA ASP A 900 20.51 -11.56 -7.21
C ASP A 900 19.05 -11.63 -6.76
N GLY A 901 18.82 -12.03 -5.51
CA GLY A 901 17.53 -12.41 -4.92
C GLY A 901 16.31 -11.76 -5.59
N ASN A 902 15.99 -10.52 -5.24
CA ASN A 902 14.80 -9.85 -5.76
C ASN A 902 15.03 -9.11 -7.10
N GLN A 903 16.28 -8.85 -7.49
CA GLN A 903 16.61 -8.01 -8.64
C GLN A 903 16.78 -8.80 -9.95
N ASN A 904 17.31 -10.00 -9.86
CA ASN A 904 17.51 -10.92 -10.98
C ASN A 904 17.70 -12.37 -10.48
N PRO A 905 16.68 -13.02 -9.91
CA PRO A 905 16.80 -14.35 -9.32
C PRO A 905 17.26 -15.45 -10.29
N LYS A 906 17.05 -15.27 -11.60
CA LYS A 906 17.49 -16.25 -12.61
C LYS A 906 18.91 -15.98 -13.13
N GLY A 907 19.48 -14.80 -12.83
CA GLY A 907 20.82 -14.42 -13.29
C GLY A 907 20.93 -14.35 -14.81
N GLN A 908 19.89 -13.84 -15.48
CA GLN A 908 19.83 -13.72 -16.94
C GLN A 908 19.67 -12.26 -17.34
N GLN A 909 20.31 -11.83 -18.43
CA GLN A 909 20.11 -10.49 -18.99
C GLN A 909 20.34 -10.45 -20.50
N GLY A 910 19.75 -9.44 -21.13
CA GLY A 910 19.74 -9.29 -22.59
C GLY A 910 19.10 -10.46 -23.33
N GLY A 911 19.58 -10.71 -24.55
CA GLY A 911 19.11 -11.81 -25.39
C GLY A 911 18.58 -11.36 -26.76
N THR A 912 18.48 -12.34 -27.65
CA THR A 912 17.82 -12.28 -28.95
C THR A 912 16.76 -13.37 -29.01
N PHE A 913 15.52 -12.97 -29.28
CA PHE A 913 14.32 -13.78 -29.18
C PHE A 913 13.65 -13.91 -30.56
N ASP A 914 13.63 -15.11 -31.12
CA ASP A 914 13.02 -15.41 -32.42
C ASP A 914 11.53 -15.76 -32.26
N VAL A 915 10.67 -14.81 -32.63
CA VAL A 915 9.22 -14.88 -32.41
C VAL A 915 8.45 -15.48 -33.60
N GLU A 916 9.14 -16.10 -34.55
CA GLU A 916 8.49 -16.71 -35.74
C GLU A 916 7.48 -17.82 -35.37
N GLU A 917 7.71 -18.58 -34.28
CA GLU A 917 6.84 -19.69 -33.85
C GLU A 917 6.26 -19.49 -32.42
N GLY A 918 6.27 -18.27 -31.90
CA GLY A 918 5.70 -17.96 -30.58
C GLY A 918 5.80 -16.51 -30.16
N THR A 919 5.20 -16.17 -29.03
CA THR A 919 5.01 -14.78 -28.57
C THR A 919 5.92 -14.42 -27.41
N LEU A 920 6.58 -13.26 -27.46
CA LEU A 920 7.29 -12.71 -26.30
C LEU A 920 6.34 -11.85 -25.45
N TYR A 921 6.36 -12.01 -24.13
CA TYR A 921 5.58 -11.24 -23.15
C TYR A 921 6.50 -10.36 -22.31
N PHE A 922 6.13 -9.10 -22.13
CA PHE A 922 7.02 -8.11 -21.52
C PHE A 922 6.31 -7.11 -20.61
N VAL A 923 6.93 -6.84 -19.46
CA VAL A 923 6.61 -5.73 -18.55
C VAL A 923 7.91 -5.03 -18.18
N ASN A 924 7.94 -3.70 -18.20
CA ASN A 924 9.16 -2.95 -17.89
C ASN A 924 9.32 -2.57 -16.41
N GLY A 925 8.44 -3.05 -15.54
CA GLY A 925 8.30 -2.60 -14.16
C GLY A 925 7.13 -1.64 -14.03
N THR A 926 7.40 -0.45 -13.52
CA THR A 926 6.40 0.60 -13.27
C THR A 926 7.12 1.94 -13.24
N CYS A 927 6.45 2.97 -13.74
CA CYS A 927 6.94 4.34 -13.65
C CYS A 927 6.56 5.04 -12.33
N GLY A 928 5.72 4.43 -11.50
CA GLY A 928 5.34 4.89 -10.17
C GLY A 928 6.29 4.42 -9.07
N ARG A 929 5.82 4.43 -7.82
CA ARG A 929 6.60 3.99 -6.64
C ARG A 929 6.36 2.54 -6.20
N LYS A 930 5.20 1.94 -6.54
CA LYS A 930 4.82 0.60 -6.06
C LYS A 930 5.78 -0.47 -6.60
N ARG A 931 6.05 -1.53 -5.85
CA ARG A 931 6.99 -2.58 -6.27
C ARG A 931 6.47 -3.93 -5.86
N TYR A 932 6.54 -4.90 -6.76
CA TYR A 932 6.38 -6.30 -6.43
C TYR A 932 7.68 -7.07 -6.59
N TYR A 933 7.70 -8.29 -6.08
CA TYR A 933 8.91 -9.08 -5.94
C TYR A 933 8.74 -10.45 -6.58
N PRO A 934 9.80 -10.98 -7.20
CA PRO A 934 9.72 -12.22 -7.95
C PRO A 934 9.40 -13.41 -7.03
N TYR A 935 8.53 -14.30 -7.47
CA TYR A 935 8.36 -15.61 -6.83
C TYR A 935 9.52 -16.52 -7.22
N THR A 936 9.83 -17.48 -6.33
CA THR A 936 10.76 -18.57 -6.61
C THR A 936 10.12 -19.63 -7.49
N GLN A 937 10.96 -20.47 -8.12
CA GLN A 937 10.49 -21.64 -8.87
C GLN A 937 9.54 -22.52 -8.03
N GLU A 938 9.90 -22.79 -6.77
CA GLU A 938 9.09 -23.61 -5.86
C GLU A 938 7.72 -22.99 -5.59
N GLN A 939 7.64 -21.66 -5.43
CA GLN A 939 6.37 -20.96 -5.23
C GLN A 939 5.49 -21.04 -6.48
N MET A 940 6.06 -20.85 -7.67
CA MET A 940 5.32 -21.03 -8.92
C MET A 940 4.80 -22.48 -9.04
N GLU A 941 5.64 -23.48 -8.77
CA GLU A 941 5.23 -24.88 -8.83
C GLU A 941 4.12 -25.23 -7.82
N GLN A 942 4.10 -24.59 -6.65
CA GLN A 942 3.04 -24.77 -5.64
C GLN A 942 1.68 -24.25 -6.10
N ASP A 943 1.66 -23.20 -6.92
CA ASP A 943 0.42 -22.58 -7.42
C ASP A 943 -0.05 -23.17 -8.77
N PHE A 944 0.56 -24.27 -9.24
CA PHE A 944 0.24 -24.90 -10.53
C PHE A 944 -1.25 -25.14 -10.75
N ASP A 945 -1.95 -25.63 -9.73
CA ASP A 945 -3.39 -25.92 -9.82
C ASP A 945 -4.23 -24.67 -10.09
N LYS A 946 -3.74 -23.48 -9.73
CA LYS A 946 -4.40 -22.19 -9.96
C LYS A 946 -4.06 -21.62 -11.34
N HIS A 947 -2.77 -21.50 -11.66
CA HIS A 947 -2.36 -20.81 -12.89
C HIS A 947 -2.36 -21.71 -14.14
N GLN A 948 -2.28 -23.04 -13.98
CA GLN A 948 -2.32 -24.04 -15.06
C GLN A 948 -1.25 -23.84 -16.15
N VAL A 949 -0.01 -23.57 -15.73
CA VAL A 949 1.17 -23.40 -16.60
C VAL A 949 2.26 -24.35 -16.12
N ALA A 950 2.57 -25.39 -16.89
CA ALA A 950 3.63 -26.33 -16.51
C ALA A 950 5.01 -25.70 -16.69
N ASN A 951 5.93 -25.97 -15.76
CA ASN A 951 7.30 -25.43 -15.78
C ASN A 951 7.33 -23.90 -15.93
N TYR A 952 6.48 -23.19 -15.17
CA TYR A 952 6.26 -21.75 -15.35
C TYR A 952 7.56 -20.93 -15.23
N TRP A 953 8.45 -21.33 -14.32
CA TRP A 953 9.80 -20.75 -14.16
C TRP A 953 10.64 -20.74 -15.46
N ASP A 954 10.41 -21.69 -16.36
CA ASP A 954 11.14 -21.77 -17.62
C ASP A 954 10.71 -20.68 -18.61
N LEU A 955 9.52 -20.10 -18.45
CA LEU A 955 9.03 -19.04 -19.33
C LEU A 955 9.84 -17.74 -19.22
N PHE A 956 10.48 -17.48 -18.08
CA PHE A 956 11.35 -16.31 -17.86
C PHE A 956 12.70 -16.50 -18.55
N THR A 957 12.76 -16.28 -19.86
CA THR A 957 13.93 -16.59 -20.70
C THR A 957 14.95 -15.45 -20.75
N GLY A 958 14.53 -14.22 -20.46
CA GLY A 958 15.38 -13.04 -20.32
C GLY A 958 15.52 -12.61 -18.86
N LYS A 959 15.79 -11.31 -18.64
CA LYS A 959 15.87 -10.76 -17.28
C LYS A 959 14.48 -10.74 -16.63
N TYR A 960 14.45 -11.12 -15.37
CA TYR A 960 13.25 -11.21 -14.54
C TYR A 960 13.63 -10.74 -13.14
N GLY A 961 12.91 -9.78 -12.56
CA GLY A 961 13.19 -9.25 -11.23
C GLY A 961 12.89 -7.75 -11.11
N GLN A 962 13.26 -7.15 -9.99
CA GLN A 962 12.85 -5.78 -9.63
C GLN A 962 13.91 -4.72 -10.01
N PRO A 963 13.59 -3.74 -10.89
CA PRO A 963 14.44 -2.57 -11.16
C PRO A 963 14.79 -1.71 -9.93
N GLY A 964 13.91 -1.63 -8.94
CA GLY A 964 14.14 -0.88 -7.71
C GLY A 964 13.96 0.64 -7.84
N ALA A 965 13.70 1.15 -9.04
CA ALA A 965 13.48 2.56 -9.34
C ALA A 965 12.41 2.70 -10.46
N PRO A 966 11.78 3.88 -10.63
CA PRO A 966 10.85 4.13 -11.72
C PRO A 966 11.47 3.79 -13.08
N ALA A 967 10.74 3.07 -13.92
CA ALA A 967 11.27 2.56 -15.18
C ALA A 967 10.46 3.03 -16.40
N PHE A 968 11.16 3.10 -17.53
CA PHE A 968 10.56 3.29 -18.85
C PHE A 968 11.36 2.49 -19.90
N SER A 969 10.72 2.17 -21.02
CA SER A 969 11.39 1.50 -22.14
C SER A 969 11.38 2.36 -23.40
N GLU A 970 12.52 2.37 -24.08
CA GLU A 970 12.69 2.85 -25.44
C GLU A 970 12.66 1.63 -26.38
N ILE A 971 11.68 1.57 -27.27
CA ILE A 971 11.45 0.43 -28.16
C ILE A 971 11.56 0.88 -29.61
N SER A 972 12.56 0.33 -30.32
CA SER A 972 12.81 0.62 -31.73
C SER A 972 12.35 -0.53 -32.61
N VAL A 973 11.54 -0.23 -33.62
CA VAL A 973 10.90 -1.20 -34.52
C VAL A 973 11.37 -0.95 -35.94
N SER A 974 11.93 -1.98 -36.56
CA SER A 974 12.40 -1.98 -37.95
C SER A 974 11.84 -3.18 -38.69
N SER A 975 12.00 -3.24 -40.01
CA SER A 975 11.61 -4.43 -40.79
C SER A 975 12.43 -5.68 -40.45
N SER A 976 13.57 -5.56 -39.75
CA SER A 976 14.41 -6.71 -39.38
C SER A 976 14.21 -7.17 -37.93
N GLN A 977 14.02 -6.23 -37.01
CA GLN A 977 14.00 -6.51 -35.56
C GLN A 977 13.18 -5.50 -34.78
N ILE A 978 12.79 -5.88 -33.56
CA ILE A 978 12.35 -4.97 -32.49
C ILE A 978 13.44 -4.97 -31.42
N LYS A 979 13.97 -3.80 -31.04
CA LYS A 979 14.95 -3.66 -29.97
C LYS A 979 14.33 -2.93 -28.78
N VAL A 980 14.46 -3.50 -27.60
CA VAL A 980 13.94 -2.95 -26.33
C VAL A 980 15.11 -2.57 -25.44
N ASN A 981 15.19 -1.30 -25.06
CA ASN A 981 16.11 -0.82 -24.01
C ASN A 981 15.26 -0.30 -22.85
N THR A 982 15.44 -0.86 -21.65
CA THR A 982 14.72 -0.38 -20.45
C THR A 982 15.68 0.36 -19.55
N TYR A 983 15.25 1.52 -19.07
CA TYR A 983 16.03 2.41 -18.21
C TYR A 983 15.29 2.65 -16.91
N THR A 984 16.06 2.79 -15.83
CA THR A 984 15.58 3.37 -14.57
C THR A 984 15.83 4.89 -14.58
N ALA A 985 14.98 5.62 -13.86
CA ALA A 985 15.04 7.06 -13.70
C ALA A 985 15.25 7.45 -12.22
N ASP A 986 15.98 8.54 -11.98
CA ASP A 986 16.19 9.11 -10.65
C ASP A 986 15.60 10.53 -10.53
N ALA A 987 15.65 11.09 -9.31
CA ALA A 987 15.14 12.44 -9.02
C ALA A 987 15.83 13.59 -9.79
N ASN A 988 16.97 13.31 -10.42
CA ASN A 988 17.71 14.28 -11.23
C ASN A 988 17.47 14.10 -12.74
N ALA A 989 16.50 13.25 -13.11
CA ALA A 989 16.18 12.88 -14.47
C ALA A 989 17.32 12.16 -15.23
N ASN A 990 18.12 11.35 -14.53
CA ASN A 990 19.16 10.54 -15.18
C ASN A 990 18.61 9.17 -15.60
N ALA A 991 18.87 8.77 -16.85
CA ALA A 991 18.58 7.43 -17.36
C ALA A 991 19.73 6.46 -17.05
N THR A 992 19.44 5.34 -16.40
CA THR A 992 20.39 4.23 -16.22
C THR A 992 19.87 2.97 -16.89
N LEU A 993 20.60 2.44 -17.88
CA LEU A 993 20.21 1.23 -18.61
C LEU A 993 20.10 0.06 -17.62
N PHE A 994 18.91 -0.52 -17.54
CA PHE A 994 18.62 -1.68 -16.70
C PHE A 994 18.75 -2.99 -17.45
N ASP A 995 18.28 -3.04 -18.70
CA ASP A 995 18.36 -4.22 -19.57
C ASP A 995 18.16 -3.85 -21.05
N SER A 996 18.65 -4.68 -21.97
CA SER A 996 18.51 -4.48 -23.41
C SER A 996 18.42 -5.81 -24.15
N PHE A 997 17.32 -6.04 -24.88
CA PHE A 997 17.13 -7.25 -25.67
C PHE A 997 16.54 -6.97 -27.06
N THR A 998 16.53 -7.98 -27.92
CA THR A 998 16.08 -7.87 -29.31
C THR A 998 15.13 -9.01 -29.69
N LEU A 999 14.06 -8.71 -30.42
CA LEU A 999 13.21 -9.69 -31.09
C LEU A 999 13.56 -9.72 -32.58
N VAL A 1000 13.59 -10.93 -33.15
CA VAL A 1000 13.80 -11.19 -34.57
C VAL A 1000 12.72 -12.13 -35.09
N LYS A 1001 12.57 -12.17 -36.42
CA LYS A 1001 11.85 -13.23 -37.14
C LYS A 1001 12.81 -13.80 -38.14
N GLU A 1002 13.53 -14.84 -37.76
CA GLU A 1002 14.42 -15.54 -38.67
C GLU A 1002 13.73 -16.80 -39.15
N SER A 1003 13.56 -16.95 -40.47
CA SER A 1003 13.17 -18.23 -41.04
C SER A 1003 14.30 -19.22 -40.76
N SER A 1004 14.16 -20.02 -39.69
CA SER A 1004 15.21 -20.93 -39.27
C SER A 1004 15.45 -21.97 -40.37
N GLY A 1005 16.54 -21.77 -41.12
CA GLY A 1005 17.14 -22.76 -41.98
C GLY A 1005 17.80 -23.83 -41.12
N SER A 1006 17.02 -24.65 -40.41
CA SER A 1006 17.49 -25.89 -39.83
C SER A 1006 17.20 -27.03 -40.80
N GLY A 1007 18.25 -27.70 -41.26
CA GLY A 1007 18.22 -28.76 -42.27
C GLY A 1007 17.59 -30.08 -41.82
N LEU A 1008 16.45 -30.02 -41.16
CA LEU A 1008 15.47 -31.09 -41.07
C LEU A 1008 14.14 -30.43 -41.40
N GLU A 1009 13.55 -30.79 -42.54
CA GLU A 1009 12.11 -30.63 -42.71
C GLU A 1009 11.44 -31.39 -41.57
N SER A 1010 11.18 -30.72 -40.44
CA SER A 1010 10.00 -31.04 -39.67
C SER A 1010 8.87 -30.84 -40.66
N ASN A 1011 8.15 -31.89 -40.98
CA ASN A 1011 6.85 -31.76 -41.62
C ASN A 1011 6.09 -30.70 -40.81
N LYS A 1012 6.05 -29.45 -41.28
CA LYS A 1012 4.93 -28.56 -40.97
C LYS A 1012 3.74 -29.42 -41.40
N GLU A 1013 3.05 -30.01 -40.44
CA GLU A 1013 1.65 -30.32 -40.67
C GLU A 1013 1.06 -28.96 -40.99
N ILE A 1014 0.93 -28.67 -42.29
CA ILE A 1014 0.03 -27.63 -42.76
C ILE A 1014 -1.29 -28.04 -42.14
N LYS A 1015 -1.68 -27.38 -41.04
CA LYS A 1015 -3.05 -27.46 -40.53
C LYS A 1015 -3.92 -26.91 -41.64
N GLN A 1016 -4.39 -27.79 -42.50
CA GLN A 1016 -5.35 -27.48 -43.53
C GLN A 1016 -6.65 -27.23 -42.75
N ASP A 1017 -6.98 -25.97 -42.53
CA ASP A 1017 -8.18 -25.58 -41.80
C ASP A 1017 -9.04 -24.66 -42.67
N LEU A 1018 -10.33 -24.68 -42.34
CA LEU A 1018 -11.38 -23.81 -42.80
C LEU A 1018 -11.59 -22.75 -41.73
N TYR A 1019 -11.42 -21.50 -42.10
CA TYR A 1019 -11.57 -20.32 -41.25
C TYR A 1019 -12.91 -19.64 -41.60
N PRO A 1020 -14.00 -19.87 -40.84
CA PRO A 1020 -15.26 -19.21 -41.11
C PRO A 1020 -15.09 -17.70 -40.94
N THR A 1021 -15.52 -16.91 -41.92
CA THR A 1021 -15.64 -15.45 -41.74
C THR A 1021 -17.02 -15.17 -41.18
N TYR A 1022 -17.11 -14.55 -40.02
CA TYR A 1022 -18.37 -14.42 -39.28
C TYR A 1022 -19.26 -13.27 -39.78
N THR A 1023 -18.76 -12.41 -40.67
CA THR A 1023 -19.43 -11.17 -41.14
C THR A 1023 -19.80 -11.17 -42.63
N SER A 1024 -19.19 -12.07 -43.40
CA SER A 1024 -19.54 -12.35 -44.79
C SER A 1024 -19.81 -13.84 -44.85
N ASP A 1025 -20.88 -14.32 -45.49
CA ASP A 1025 -21.20 -15.76 -45.56
C ASP A 1025 -20.11 -16.55 -46.34
N ARG A 1026 -18.91 -16.62 -45.81
CA ARG A 1026 -17.71 -17.18 -46.43
C ARG A 1026 -16.89 -17.97 -45.41
N VAL A 1027 -16.05 -18.85 -45.95
CA VAL A 1027 -15.11 -19.67 -45.22
C VAL A 1027 -13.79 -19.63 -45.98
N ASN A 1028 -12.74 -19.11 -45.37
CA ASN A 1028 -11.41 -19.05 -45.96
C ASN A 1028 -10.65 -20.36 -45.69
N THR A 1029 -9.63 -20.67 -46.48
CA THR A 1029 -8.76 -21.82 -46.28
C THR A 1029 -7.36 -21.50 -46.76
N ASN A 1030 -6.34 -22.12 -46.18
CA ASN A 1030 -4.97 -22.04 -46.67
C ASN A 1030 -4.69 -22.96 -47.87
N LEU A 1031 -5.68 -23.72 -48.35
CA LEU A 1031 -5.55 -24.58 -49.53
C LEU A 1031 -5.48 -23.79 -50.84
N GLU A 1032 -4.37 -23.95 -51.55
CA GLU A 1032 -4.22 -23.44 -52.92
C GLU A 1032 -4.77 -24.41 -53.97
N ASN A 1033 -5.02 -23.92 -55.19
CA ASN A 1033 -5.45 -24.72 -56.35
C ASN A 1033 -6.73 -25.56 -56.09
N ILE A 1034 -7.71 -24.98 -55.39
CA ILE A 1034 -9.00 -25.61 -55.14
C ILE A 1034 -9.69 -25.93 -56.48
N VAL A 1035 -10.12 -27.18 -56.63
CA VAL A 1035 -10.84 -27.65 -57.83
C VAL A 1035 -12.32 -27.88 -57.56
N LYS A 1036 -12.69 -28.12 -56.29
CA LYS A 1036 -14.08 -28.41 -55.91
C LYS A 1036 -14.29 -28.21 -54.42
N VAL A 1037 -15.46 -27.68 -54.06
CA VAL A 1037 -15.91 -27.62 -52.66
C VAL A 1037 -17.34 -28.12 -52.53
N ASN A 1038 -17.60 -28.97 -51.54
CA ASN A 1038 -18.93 -29.44 -51.17
C ASN A 1038 -19.18 -29.26 -49.68
N ALA A 1039 -20.38 -28.87 -49.28
CA ALA A 1039 -20.88 -29.07 -47.93
C ALA A 1039 -21.83 -30.28 -47.88
N PHE A 1040 -21.78 -31.05 -46.81
CA PHE A 1040 -22.72 -32.14 -46.56
C PHE A 1040 -23.50 -31.85 -45.28
N ASP A 1041 -24.83 -31.89 -45.35
CA ASP A 1041 -25.63 -31.86 -44.13
C ASP A 1041 -25.56 -33.21 -43.38
N LEU A 1042 -26.11 -33.27 -42.17
CA LEU A 1042 -26.11 -34.47 -41.33
C LEU A 1042 -26.89 -35.66 -41.93
N THR A 1043 -27.69 -35.44 -42.99
CA THR A 1043 -28.37 -36.52 -43.72
C THR A 1043 -27.51 -37.09 -44.85
N GLY A 1044 -26.33 -36.50 -45.10
CA GLY A 1044 -25.41 -36.86 -46.18
C GLY A 1044 -25.75 -36.19 -47.52
N LYS A 1045 -26.69 -35.24 -47.56
CA LYS A 1045 -27.00 -34.51 -48.79
C LYS A 1045 -25.90 -33.47 -49.07
N ALA A 1046 -25.38 -33.50 -50.30
CA ALA A 1046 -24.29 -32.64 -50.75
C ALA A 1046 -24.80 -31.32 -51.37
N TYR A 1047 -24.11 -30.23 -51.06
CA TYR A 1047 -24.31 -28.88 -51.57
C TYR A 1047 -22.98 -28.40 -52.18
N PRO A 1048 -22.86 -28.26 -53.51
CA PRO A 1048 -21.67 -27.68 -54.12
C PRO A 1048 -21.57 -26.20 -53.74
N LEU A 1049 -20.42 -25.77 -53.25
CA LEU A 1049 -20.20 -24.39 -52.82
C LEU A 1049 -19.36 -23.62 -53.87
N PRO A 1050 -19.76 -22.38 -54.22
CA PRO A 1050 -18.89 -21.51 -55.00
C PRO A 1050 -17.62 -21.19 -54.20
N PHE A 1051 -16.52 -20.96 -54.89
CA PHE A 1051 -15.27 -20.50 -54.28
C PHE A 1051 -14.49 -19.63 -55.26
N GLU A 1052 -13.73 -18.70 -54.72
CA GLU A 1052 -12.79 -17.85 -55.46
C GLU A 1052 -11.48 -17.82 -54.69
N ASN A 1053 -10.39 -18.26 -55.33
CA ASN A 1053 -9.09 -18.50 -54.69
C ASN A 1053 -9.26 -19.38 -53.43
N GLN A 1054 -8.86 -18.85 -52.28
CA GLN A 1054 -8.88 -19.47 -50.97
C GLN A 1054 -10.17 -19.17 -50.17
N SER A 1055 -11.19 -18.58 -50.80
CA SER A 1055 -12.42 -18.15 -50.12
C SER A 1055 -13.68 -18.82 -50.68
N ILE A 1056 -14.37 -19.58 -49.83
CA ILE A 1056 -15.54 -20.41 -50.13
C ILE A 1056 -16.80 -19.65 -49.73
N ASP A 1057 -17.78 -19.55 -50.63
CA ASP A 1057 -19.08 -18.92 -50.37
C ASP A 1057 -20.06 -19.96 -49.77
N VAL A 1058 -20.57 -19.66 -48.57
CA VAL A 1058 -21.55 -20.48 -47.84
C VAL A 1058 -22.93 -19.83 -47.74
N SER A 1059 -23.17 -18.72 -48.43
CA SER A 1059 -24.45 -17.98 -48.41
C SER A 1059 -25.65 -18.83 -48.87
N GLY A 1060 -25.39 -19.84 -49.70
CA GLY A 1060 -26.40 -20.79 -50.17
C GLY A 1060 -26.82 -21.85 -49.14
N LEU A 1061 -26.17 -21.92 -47.97
CA LEU A 1061 -26.50 -22.86 -46.90
C LEU A 1061 -27.49 -22.24 -45.90
N THR A 1062 -28.44 -23.04 -45.44
CA THR A 1062 -29.34 -22.67 -44.33
C THR A 1062 -28.66 -22.91 -42.98
N ASP A 1063 -29.26 -22.44 -41.90
CA ASP A 1063 -28.78 -22.74 -40.55
C ASP A 1063 -28.69 -24.25 -40.31
N GLY A 1064 -27.54 -24.71 -39.81
CA GLY A 1064 -27.27 -26.12 -39.60
C GLY A 1064 -25.80 -26.47 -39.46
N ILE A 1065 -25.56 -27.73 -39.12
CA ILE A 1065 -24.21 -28.31 -39.06
C ILE A 1065 -23.90 -28.94 -40.41
N TYR A 1066 -22.77 -28.56 -40.99
CA TYR A 1066 -22.29 -29.09 -42.25
C TYR A 1066 -20.89 -29.67 -42.09
N VAL A 1067 -20.58 -30.67 -42.90
CA VAL A 1067 -19.21 -31.12 -43.15
C VAL A 1067 -18.79 -30.55 -44.49
N VAL A 1068 -17.88 -29.60 -44.50
CA VAL A 1068 -17.32 -29.02 -45.72
C VAL A 1068 -16.09 -29.81 -46.14
N GLN A 1069 -16.06 -30.18 -47.42
CA GLN A 1069 -14.99 -30.90 -48.06
C GLN A 1069 -14.44 -30.07 -49.22
N VAL A 1070 -13.18 -29.68 -49.11
CA VAL A 1070 -12.41 -28.96 -50.13
C VAL A 1070 -11.49 -29.94 -50.83
N PHE A 1071 -11.50 -29.93 -52.16
CA PHE A 1071 -10.63 -30.76 -52.98
C PHE A 1071 -9.65 -29.86 -53.73
N THR A 1072 -8.38 -30.25 -53.73
CA THR A 1072 -7.34 -29.71 -54.61
C THR A 1072 -6.91 -30.82 -55.58
N ASN A 1073 -5.94 -30.53 -56.45
CA ASN A 1073 -5.34 -31.56 -57.31
C ASN A 1073 -4.47 -32.57 -56.53
N GLU A 1074 -4.14 -32.27 -55.26
CA GLU A 1074 -3.14 -33.00 -54.48
C GLU A 1074 -3.71 -33.64 -53.21
N CYS A 1075 -4.75 -33.04 -52.61
CA CYS A 1075 -5.37 -33.52 -51.37
C CYS A 1075 -6.86 -33.17 -51.26
N SER A 1076 -7.49 -33.62 -50.18
CA SER A 1076 -8.83 -33.14 -49.78
C SER A 1076 -8.86 -32.84 -48.28
N LEU A 1077 -9.33 -31.65 -47.91
CA LEU A 1077 -9.62 -31.25 -46.53
C LEU A 1077 -11.10 -31.50 -46.23
N THR A 1078 -11.40 -32.02 -45.03
CA THR A 1078 -12.77 -32.18 -44.54
C THR A 1078 -12.88 -31.62 -43.14
N GLN A 1079 -13.78 -30.66 -42.93
CA GLN A 1079 -13.98 -30.03 -41.62
C GLN A 1079 -15.44 -29.70 -41.36
N ARG A 1080 -15.84 -29.80 -40.09
CA ARG A 1080 -17.19 -29.46 -39.66
C ARG A 1080 -17.31 -27.95 -39.48
N ILE A 1081 -18.31 -27.36 -40.12
CA ILE A 1081 -18.71 -25.97 -39.89
C ILE A 1081 -20.14 -25.91 -39.33
N ILE A 1082 -20.47 -24.82 -38.66
CA ILE A 1082 -21.82 -24.52 -38.22
C ILE A 1082 -22.23 -23.23 -38.92
N LYS A 1083 -23.30 -23.27 -39.71
CA LYS A 1083 -23.94 -22.07 -40.26
C LYS A 1083 -25.06 -21.66 -39.31
N SER A 1084 -25.02 -20.41 -38.87
CA SER A 1084 -26.05 -19.78 -38.05
C SER A 1084 -26.44 -18.46 -38.72
N SER A 1085 -27.73 -18.09 -38.60
CA SER A 1085 -28.26 -16.77 -38.93
C SER A 1085 -28.17 -15.79 -37.75
N LYS A 1086 -27.78 -16.29 -36.57
CA LYS A 1086 -27.44 -15.52 -35.37
C LYS A 1086 -25.95 -15.36 -35.23
#